data_AF-A0A1J4JS10-F1
#
_entry.id   AF-A0A1J4JS10-F1
#
_cell.length_a   1.000
_cell.length_b   1.000
_cell.length_c   1.000
_cell.angle_alpha   90.00
_cell.angle_beta   90.00
_cell.angle_gamma   90.00
#
_symmetry.space_group_name_H-M   'P 1'
#
loop_
_entity.id
_entity.type
_entity.pdbx_description
1 polymer ?
#
loop_
_entity_poly.entity_id
_entity_poly.type
_entity_poly.pdbx_seq_one_letter_code
_entity_poly.pdbx_strand_id
1 'polypeptide(L)'
;MLSSQSESSSPSSDEINDAKHLQESNNQLRQMNEKLLLELNSLRQQFNEATSIGKQLEEIHSKNSKLASDLRKVTAERDELSHRLDLNILVIDELRTSKEQERNEMERRIQSELNDARESFEKERFDFTDNIKKAQNEAKEALRQMKTTQNDCDNLSTSIKEAVEAAQTYFVQPFKNIDQLTEFLKDPSNRNQSSSKSGSPQNSAKPQAASLSDDAINIADLKKQMKIIKQKAREEHKARKDAEAEILDLENSLKSMKNQFEQDKKSFENKLNDYQRKIEISDLQNKALTSKYENKIAELNALLEEAQRNLDFHTSLKNSSVPANQNSQKTGTPTTEVEQLKEKVAQNAAKLRETQASIYALRKQNSQLVNQLNESESAKEILRRKNSSLNEDLDKFKNITDNLKSENSKLVIERDDLREQNDSTLTQLQAARTSFNQSKTACSEADSRIEKLQSSLSILEIMIGKQKEEITEHVNARNRYVTALHRQNAALHSMEDVLTSLQEENKKLKDRIDKQNDINRYQLSPKTSENAEIPPTSWYCIDFPRQLCAQISDIANNGSLQTTVKLRNVLGTIAKYYNKKLEDTTKEVNHMKEQEQNNIEKVDSLLTSLGPLVNDSSLSYESFIPNSIRKTQSIVNFINDLQSSQIEAKLSKTQLQNEISDLVSKFGAQSLPDAVALVDKIFEENEKLRDHADNSRTKVKKLAKTIRAVKNAAKQEVNESHEQVNAHIESINKLQEENDRLRESNKHNDDVIEQLTSQISNIQSSSFLSSPSNAKPDTKKQSSRERLRAMLDAQRDEYDKALACKDEQIHDLNDKLDLLEKDAKQFRKIAEILKANKAEKDTQIQSLMNQMDEREKEFKVKLDNEKTSLRDQFERSVSQIKAKNVQLRDLVSNISGALNDSEERNKSLLALNVQLSIEKQHIAAKMETISEEQSRTKQLNEARIKTLELAMSTQRQMELEEERSKLDEQKRQIYVFVAQQFRQLFQARELLNEDGFKSLISRCSDELNRLLKIEASLRRILGLNKGESIEDTVSNLLVSMYSNNKKY
;
A
#
# COMPACT_ATOMS: atom_id res chain seq x y z
N MET A 1 -48.38 96.72 -48.24
CA MET A 1 -48.14 97.24 -49.61
C MET A 1 -49.45 97.80 -50.12
N LEU A 2 -49.36 98.84 -50.97
CA LEU A 2 -50.42 99.39 -51.83
C LEU A 2 -51.67 100.01 -51.15
N SER A 3 -52.09 101.13 -51.72
CA SER A 3 -53.20 101.98 -51.29
C SER A 3 -54.48 101.67 -52.07
N SER A 4 -55.62 102.13 -51.55
CA SER A 4 -56.71 102.71 -52.35
C SER A 4 -57.43 103.79 -51.53
N GLN A 5 -57.86 104.87 -52.18
CA GLN A 5 -58.78 105.86 -51.61
C GLN A 5 -60.18 105.60 -52.17
N SER A 6 -61.22 105.69 -51.35
CA SER A 6 -62.59 105.93 -51.81
C SER A 6 -63.45 106.49 -50.68
N GLU A 7 -64.32 107.41 -51.07
CA GLU A 7 -64.98 108.43 -50.26
C GLU A 7 -66.00 107.94 -49.21
N SER A 8 -66.36 108.90 -48.37
CA SER A 8 -67.43 108.91 -47.38
C SER A 8 -68.73 108.18 -47.78
N SER A 9 -69.12 107.23 -46.94
CA SER A 9 -70.51 107.11 -46.48
C SER A 9 -70.48 107.06 -44.95
N SER A 10 -71.39 107.80 -44.29
CA SER A 10 -71.47 107.81 -42.83
C SER A 10 -72.20 106.54 -42.38
N PRO A 11 -71.59 105.66 -41.55
CA PRO A 11 -72.28 104.48 -41.06
C PRO A 11 -73.47 104.91 -40.18
N SER A 12 -74.56 104.16 -40.31
CA SER A 12 -75.79 104.35 -39.54
C SER A 12 -75.57 104.06 -38.04
N SER A 13 -76.51 104.51 -37.21
CA SER A 13 -76.43 104.26 -35.76
C SER A 13 -76.48 102.75 -35.42
N ASP A 14 -77.05 101.93 -36.30
CA ASP A 14 -77.17 100.49 -36.09
C ASP A 14 -75.84 99.80 -36.39
N GLU A 15 -75.14 100.18 -37.47
CA GLU A 15 -73.81 99.66 -37.80
C GLU A 15 -72.76 99.94 -36.70
N ILE A 16 -72.90 101.04 -35.95
CA ILE A 16 -72.01 101.36 -34.80
C ILE A 16 -72.33 100.46 -33.59
N ASN A 17 -73.59 100.10 -33.38
CA ASN A 17 -73.99 99.19 -32.30
C ASN A 17 -73.66 97.73 -32.64
N ASP A 18 -73.88 97.31 -33.89
CA ASP A 18 -73.46 96.00 -34.39
C ASP A 18 -71.93 95.85 -34.35
N ALA A 19 -71.18 96.88 -34.73
CA ALA A 19 -69.72 96.88 -34.59
C ALA A 19 -69.26 96.71 -33.12
N LYS A 20 -69.97 97.32 -32.16
CA LYS A 20 -69.70 97.12 -30.73
C LYS A 20 -70.04 95.70 -30.25
N HIS A 21 -71.21 95.17 -30.59
CA HIS A 21 -71.57 93.80 -30.21
C HIS A 21 -70.66 92.76 -30.88
N LEU A 22 -70.24 92.99 -32.13
CA LEU A 22 -69.20 92.20 -32.80
C LEU A 22 -67.86 92.32 -32.07
N GLN A 23 -67.44 93.50 -31.62
CA GLN A 23 -66.20 93.69 -30.85
C GLN A 23 -66.25 93.01 -29.48
N GLU A 24 -67.35 93.11 -28.74
CA GLU A 24 -67.56 92.43 -27.47
C GLU A 24 -67.58 90.91 -27.63
N SER A 25 -68.31 90.40 -28.64
CA SER A 25 -68.32 88.98 -29.01
C SER A 25 -66.93 88.48 -29.42
N ASN A 26 -66.18 89.25 -30.22
CA ASN A 26 -64.80 88.90 -30.58
C ASN A 26 -63.87 88.88 -29.35
N ASN A 27 -64.06 89.79 -28.39
CA ASN A 27 -63.31 89.80 -27.13
C ASN A 27 -63.66 88.59 -26.23
N GLN A 28 -64.94 88.22 -26.12
CA GLN A 28 -65.37 87.01 -25.40
C GLN A 28 -64.82 85.74 -26.06
N LEU A 29 -64.88 85.65 -27.40
CA LEU A 29 -64.29 84.56 -28.17
C LEU A 29 -62.76 84.50 -28.02
N ARG A 30 -62.07 85.64 -27.90
CA ARG A 30 -60.62 85.67 -27.59
C ARG A 30 -60.33 85.13 -26.20
N GLN A 31 -61.05 85.58 -25.17
CA GLN A 31 -60.89 85.08 -23.80
C GLN A 31 -61.22 83.58 -23.70
N MET A 32 -62.25 83.11 -24.41
CA MET A 32 -62.60 81.69 -24.46
C MET A 32 -61.51 80.87 -25.18
N ASN A 33 -60.99 81.35 -26.32
CA ASN A 33 -59.86 80.71 -27.00
C ASN A 33 -58.59 80.69 -26.14
N GLU A 34 -58.28 81.76 -25.42
CA GLU A 34 -57.14 81.84 -24.50
C GLU A 34 -57.27 80.83 -23.36
N LYS A 35 -58.46 80.74 -22.73
CA LYS A 35 -58.75 79.72 -21.71
C LYS A 35 -58.65 78.29 -22.25
N LEU A 36 -59.21 78.02 -23.44
CA LEU A 36 -59.10 76.72 -24.09
C LEU A 36 -57.64 76.36 -24.45
N LEU A 37 -56.82 77.36 -24.80
CA LEU A 37 -55.40 77.16 -25.11
C LEU A 37 -54.59 76.87 -23.83
N LEU A 38 -54.92 77.51 -22.71
CA LEU A 38 -54.37 77.17 -21.39
C LEU A 38 -54.78 75.76 -20.92
N GLU A 39 -56.05 75.39 -21.07
CA GLU A 39 -56.55 74.05 -20.76
C GLU A 39 -55.90 72.97 -21.63
N LEU A 40 -55.77 73.22 -22.95
CA LEU A 40 -55.09 72.34 -23.89
C LEU A 40 -53.59 72.21 -23.61
N ASN A 41 -52.92 73.28 -23.15
CA ASN A 41 -51.54 73.20 -22.69
C ASN A 41 -51.42 72.40 -21.38
N SER A 42 -52.35 72.56 -20.44
CA SER A 42 -52.37 71.76 -19.20
C SER A 42 -52.59 70.27 -19.49
N LEU A 43 -53.54 69.92 -20.38
CA LEU A 43 -53.73 68.53 -20.82
C LEU A 43 -52.48 67.97 -21.52
N ARG A 44 -51.80 68.77 -22.35
CA ARG A 44 -50.52 68.36 -22.98
C ARG A 44 -49.43 68.11 -21.94
N GLN A 45 -49.32 68.93 -20.91
CA GLN A 45 -48.38 68.70 -19.81
C GLN A 45 -48.72 67.42 -19.05
N GLN A 46 -49.98 67.24 -18.62
CA GLN A 46 -50.44 66.04 -17.92
C GLN A 46 -50.23 64.76 -18.76
N PHE A 47 -50.47 64.82 -20.06
CA PHE A 47 -50.22 63.71 -20.99
C PHE A 47 -48.71 63.38 -21.10
N ASN A 48 -47.85 64.39 -21.17
CA ASN A 48 -46.40 64.20 -21.18
C ASN A 48 -45.88 63.62 -19.85
N GLU A 49 -46.42 64.08 -18.72
CA GLU A 49 -46.10 63.56 -17.38
C GLU A 49 -46.55 62.10 -17.23
N ALA A 50 -47.79 61.76 -17.63
CA ALA A 50 -48.29 60.39 -17.65
C ALA A 50 -47.45 59.48 -18.58
N THR A 51 -47.04 59.98 -19.75
CA THR A 51 -46.15 59.26 -20.68
C THR A 51 -44.75 59.06 -20.09
N SER A 52 -44.25 60.01 -19.31
CA SER A 52 -42.98 59.91 -18.60
C SER A 52 -43.04 58.84 -17.49
N ILE A 53 -44.11 58.86 -16.68
CA ILE A 53 -44.38 57.86 -15.64
C ILE A 53 -44.52 56.46 -16.26
N GLY A 54 -45.19 56.32 -17.41
CA GLY A 54 -45.28 55.07 -18.15
C GLY A 54 -43.90 54.49 -18.51
N LYS A 55 -43.00 55.31 -19.05
CA LYS A 55 -41.61 54.90 -19.37
C LYS A 55 -40.80 54.53 -18.12
N GLN A 56 -40.96 55.26 -17.02
CA GLN A 56 -40.33 54.92 -15.75
C GLN A 56 -40.85 53.58 -15.21
N LEU A 57 -42.14 53.31 -15.35
CA LEU A 57 -42.76 52.04 -14.96
C LEU A 57 -42.23 50.87 -15.81
N GLU A 58 -42.13 51.05 -17.14
CA GLU A 58 -41.51 50.07 -18.05
C GLU A 58 -40.04 49.80 -17.68
N GLU A 59 -39.27 50.84 -17.37
CA GLU A 59 -37.87 50.69 -16.94
C GLU A 59 -37.76 49.94 -15.59
N ILE A 60 -38.66 50.21 -14.65
CA ILE A 60 -38.75 49.49 -13.36
C ILE A 60 -39.17 48.03 -13.58
N HIS A 61 -40.15 47.75 -14.44
CA HIS A 61 -40.53 46.37 -14.78
C HIS A 61 -39.40 45.61 -15.48
N SER A 62 -38.66 46.26 -16.38
CA SER A 62 -37.47 45.70 -17.02
C SER A 62 -36.37 45.37 -16.00
N LYS A 63 -36.05 46.31 -15.10
CA LYS A 63 -35.09 46.11 -13.99
C LYS A 63 -35.54 44.98 -13.06
N ASN A 64 -36.81 44.94 -12.66
CA ASN A 64 -37.35 43.89 -11.79
C ASN A 64 -37.35 42.52 -12.48
N SER A 65 -37.66 42.45 -13.77
CA SER A 65 -37.57 41.20 -14.56
C SER A 65 -36.13 40.70 -14.66
N LYS A 66 -35.16 41.61 -14.86
CA LYS A 66 -33.74 41.25 -14.87
C LYS A 66 -33.25 40.79 -13.50
N LEU A 67 -33.56 41.53 -12.43
CA LEU A 67 -33.23 41.15 -11.06
C LEU A 67 -33.85 39.80 -10.67
N ALA A 68 -35.10 39.52 -11.06
CA ALA A 68 -35.73 38.22 -10.84
C ALA A 68 -35.07 37.07 -11.64
N SER A 69 -34.58 37.34 -12.86
CA SER A 69 -33.74 36.41 -13.62
C SER A 69 -32.43 36.12 -12.89
N ASP A 70 -31.73 37.16 -12.46
CA ASP A 70 -30.39 37.01 -11.92
C ASP A 70 -30.42 36.44 -10.48
N LEU A 71 -31.46 36.74 -9.68
CA LEU A 71 -31.72 36.10 -8.40
C LEU A 71 -32.02 34.60 -8.56
N ARG A 72 -32.76 34.18 -9.61
CA ARG A 72 -32.95 32.75 -9.94
C ARG A 72 -31.62 32.07 -10.29
N LYS A 73 -30.73 32.71 -11.05
CA LYS A 73 -29.40 32.17 -11.37
C LYS A 73 -28.55 31.99 -10.11
N VAL A 74 -28.42 33.04 -9.29
CA VAL A 74 -27.66 32.97 -8.02
C VAL A 74 -28.25 31.92 -7.06
N THR A 75 -29.57 31.71 -7.07
CA THR A 75 -30.21 30.63 -6.30
C THR A 75 -29.80 29.25 -6.84
N ALA A 76 -29.86 29.03 -8.15
CA ALA A 76 -29.44 27.77 -8.77
C ALA A 76 -27.94 27.49 -8.60
N GLU A 77 -27.08 28.52 -8.72
CA GLU A 77 -25.64 28.43 -8.47
C GLU A 77 -25.34 28.10 -7.00
N ARG A 78 -26.07 28.70 -6.04
CA ARG A 78 -26.00 28.35 -4.62
C ARG A 78 -26.40 26.89 -4.38
N ASP A 79 -27.48 26.44 -5.00
CA ASP A 79 -28.04 25.10 -4.76
C ASP A 79 -27.14 24.00 -5.37
N GLU A 80 -26.57 24.24 -6.56
CA GLU A 80 -25.53 23.41 -7.17
C GLU A 80 -24.26 23.39 -6.30
N LEU A 81 -23.79 24.54 -5.80
CA LEU A 81 -22.61 24.59 -4.93
C LEU A 81 -22.86 23.92 -3.57
N SER A 82 -24.08 23.99 -3.02
CA SER A 82 -24.46 23.26 -1.81
C SER A 82 -24.46 21.75 -2.08
N HIS A 83 -25.14 21.30 -3.14
CA HIS A 83 -25.17 19.89 -3.49
C HIS A 83 -23.77 19.32 -3.74
N ARG A 84 -22.89 20.10 -4.41
CA ARG A 84 -21.49 19.72 -4.62
C ARG A 84 -20.68 19.74 -3.32
N LEU A 85 -21.00 20.60 -2.34
CA LEU A 85 -20.38 20.55 -1.01
C LEU A 85 -20.82 19.29 -0.26
N ASP A 86 -22.11 18.97 -0.26
CA ASP A 86 -22.68 17.79 0.39
C ASP A 86 -22.08 16.49 -0.18
N LEU A 87 -21.93 16.40 -1.52
CA LEU A 87 -21.23 15.30 -2.18
C LEU A 87 -19.75 15.21 -1.78
N ASN A 88 -19.04 16.33 -1.63
CA ASN A 88 -17.64 16.32 -1.18
C ASN A 88 -17.51 15.91 0.29
N ILE A 89 -18.46 16.30 1.16
CA ILE A 89 -18.50 15.85 2.56
C ILE A 89 -18.72 14.34 2.61
N LEU A 90 -19.68 13.81 1.85
CA LEU A 90 -19.98 12.39 1.78
C LEU A 90 -18.77 11.58 1.30
N VAL A 91 -18.09 12.01 0.24
CA VAL A 91 -16.84 11.37 -0.24
C VAL A 91 -15.70 11.45 0.79
N ILE A 92 -15.59 12.54 1.55
CA ILE A 92 -14.59 12.67 2.63
C ILE A 92 -14.88 11.68 3.77
N ASP A 93 -16.14 11.49 4.14
CA ASP A 93 -16.52 10.57 5.21
C ASP A 93 -16.51 9.09 4.76
N GLU A 94 -16.80 8.79 3.49
CA GLU A 94 -16.50 7.48 2.87
C GLU A 94 -15.00 7.17 2.91
N LEU A 95 -14.13 8.11 2.49
CA LEU A 95 -12.68 7.94 2.52
C LEU A 95 -12.12 7.82 3.95
N ARG A 96 -12.73 8.47 4.95
CA ARG A 96 -12.41 8.26 6.37
C ARG A 96 -12.81 6.87 6.85
N THR A 97 -14.01 6.43 6.48
CA THR A 97 -14.56 5.12 6.89
C THR A 97 -13.74 3.98 6.28
N SER A 98 -13.41 4.08 4.99
CA SER A 98 -12.50 3.17 4.29
C SER A 98 -11.11 3.12 4.95
N LYS A 99 -10.50 4.27 5.27
CA LYS A 99 -9.20 4.29 5.96
C LYS A 99 -9.24 3.72 7.37
N GLU A 100 -10.33 3.93 8.12
CA GLU A 100 -10.48 3.32 9.44
C GLU A 100 -10.73 1.81 9.32
N GLN A 101 -11.41 1.33 8.28
CA GLN A 101 -11.51 -0.10 7.97
C GLN A 101 -10.14 -0.70 7.61
N GLU A 102 -9.36 -0.07 6.72
CA GLU A 102 -7.96 -0.47 6.42
C GLU A 102 -7.09 -0.50 7.68
N ARG A 103 -7.22 0.52 8.56
CA ARG A 103 -6.50 0.60 9.83
C ARG A 103 -6.86 -0.57 10.75
N ASN A 104 -8.14 -0.88 10.89
CA ASN A 104 -8.62 -1.99 11.72
C ASN A 104 -8.26 -3.36 11.12
N GLU A 105 -8.22 -3.52 9.79
CA GLU A 105 -7.69 -4.74 9.17
C GLU A 105 -6.19 -4.90 9.39
N MET A 106 -5.41 -3.83 9.23
CA MET A 106 -3.97 -3.85 9.49
C MET A 106 -3.68 -4.17 10.96
N GLU A 107 -4.43 -3.58 11.89
CA GLU A 107 -4.33 -3.86 13.32
C GLU A 107 -4.67 -5.32 13.66
N ARG A 108 -5.70 -5.91 13.02
CA ARG A 108 -5.99 -7.36 13.12
C ARG A 108 -4.89 -8.24 12.55
N ARG A 109 -4.30 -7.90 11.40
CA ARG A 109 -3.20 -8.67 10.79
C ARG A 109 -1.96 -8.64 11.70
N ILE A 110 -1.59 -7.46 12.21
CA ILE A 110 -0.49 -7.30 13.18
C ILE A 110 -0.77 -8.09 14.46
N GLN A 111 -2.02 -8.14 14.95
CA GLN A 111 -2.37 -8.96 16.12
C GLN A 111 -2.33 -10.48 15.82
N SER A 112 -2.66 -10.92 14.61
CA SER A 112 -2.44 -12.32 14.19
C SER A 112 -0.95 -12.64 14.18
N GLU A 113 -0.15 -11.86 13.44
CA GLU A 113 1.31 -12.03 13.32
C GLU A 113 2.00 -12.02 14.70
N LEU A 114 1.56 -11.17 15.64
CA LEU A 114 2.05 -11.17 17.02
C LEU A 114 1.67 -12.42 17.81
N ASN A 115 0.51 -13.03 17.56
CA ASN A 115 0.11 -14.28 18.19
C ASN A 115 0.84 -15.47 17.58
N ASP A 116 0.96 -15.54 16.25
CA ASP A 116 1.70 -16.57 15.51
C ASP A 116 3.19 -16.55 15.92
N ALA A 117 3.79 -15.36 16.03
CA ALA A 117 5.16 -15.18 16.52
C ALA A 117 5.31 -15.59 18.00
N ARG A 118 4.30 -15.33 18.85
CA ARG A 118 4.30 -15.78 20.26
C ARG A 118 4.21 -17.30 20.37
N GLU A 119 3.33 -17.96 19.61
CA GLU A 119 3.20 -19.41 19.62
C GLU A 119 4.50 -20.08 19.12
N SER A 120 5.12 -19.53 18.07
CA SER A 120 6.44 -19.96 17.61
C SER A 120 7.52 -19.78 18.69
N PHE A 121 7.54 -18.65 19.41
CA PHE A 121 8.48 -18.42 20.51
C PHE A 121 8.25 -19.35 21.71
N GLU A 122 6.99 -19.63 22.08
CA GLU A 122 6.68 -20.58 23.16
C GLU A 122 7.09 -22.01 22.79
N LYS A 123 6.92 -22.40 21.52
CA LYS A 123 7.35 -23.68 20.96
C LYS A 123 8.86 -23.82 20.93
N GLU A 124 9.59 -22.83 20.41
CA GLU A 124 11.06 -22.82 20.49
C GLU A 124 11.55 -22.85 21.94
N ARG A 125 10.92 -22.08 22.85
CA ARG A 125 11.26 -22.12 24.29
C ARG A 125 11.01 -23.50 24.89
N PHE A 126 9.96 -24.21 24.48
CA PHE A 126 9.72 -25.59 24.89
C PHE A 126 10.81 -26.55 24.39
N ASP A 127 11.14 -26.49 23.09
CA ASP A 127 12.17 -27.35 22.48
C ASP A 127 13.57 -27.08 23.07
N PHE A 128 13.94 -25.81 23.29
CA PHE A 128 15.16 -25.46 24.03
C PHE A 128 15.14 -25.97 25.48
N THR A 129 14.00 -25.88 26.17
CA THR A 129 13.86 -26.40 27.54
C THR A 129 14.02 -27.92 27.59
N ASP A 130 13.51 -28.65 26.60
CA ASP A 130 13.67 -30.11 26.53
C ASP A 130 15.11 -30.51 26.15
N ASN A 131 15.74 -29.80 25.22
CA ASN A 131 17.15 -29.98 24.89
C ASN A 131 18.08 -29.69 26.08
N ILE A 132 17.78 -28.67 26.90
CA ILE A 132 18.49 -28.41 28.17
C ILE A 132 18.30 -29.57 29.15
N LYS A 133 17.09 -30.15 29.27
CA LYS A 133 16.85 -31.33 30.14
C LYS A 133 17.63 -32.55 29.66
N LYS A 134 17.68 -32.81 28.35
CA LYS A 134 18.48 -33.89 27.74
C LYS A 134 19.97 -33.72 28.05
N ALA A 135 20.54 -32.57 27.73
CA ALA A 135 21.94 -32.26 28.01
C ALA A 135 22.29 -32.33 29.51
N GLN A 136 21.39 -31.90 30.40
CA GLN A 136 21.57 -32.05 31.85
C GLN A 136 21.52 -33.51 32.32
N ASN A 137 20.79 -34.40 31.64
CA ASN A 137 20.76 -35.82 31.98
C ASN A 137 21.99 -36.55 31.44
N GLU A 138 22.40 -36.26 30.20
CA GLU A 138 23.66 -36.73 29.60
C GLU A 138 24.87 -36.31 30.45
N ALA A 139 24.93 -35.05 30.91
CA ALA A 139 25.99 -34.58 31.81
C ALA A 139 25.99 -35.29 33.17
N LYS A 140 24.82 -35.62 33.74
CA LYS A 140 24.72 -36.43 34.98
C LYS A 140 25.17 -37.87 34.76
N GLU A 141 24.92 -38.45 33.58
CA GLU A 141 25.35 -39.80 33.23
C GLU A 141 26.86 -39.86 32.98
N ALA A 142 27.42 -38.92 32.22
CA ALA A 142 28.86 -38.77 32.04
C ALA A 142 29.59 -38.57 33.38
N LEU A 143 29.04 -37.75 34.29
CA LEU A 143 29.60 -37.55 35.64
C LEU A 143 29.55 -38.83 36.49
N ARG A 144 28.53 -39.68 36.33
CA ARG A 144 28.46 -41.01 36.97
C ARG A 144 29.53 -41.95 36.42
N GLN A 145 29.64 -42.04 35.08
CA GLN A 145 30.65 -42.87 34.42
C GLN A 145 32.08 -42.43 34.83
N MET A 146 32.36 -41.13 34.81
CA MET A 146 33.64 -40.56 35.25
C MET A 146 33.96 -40.91 36.70
N LYS A 147 32.96 -40.89 37.60
CA LYS A 147 33.14 -41.30 39.00
C LYS A 147 33.39 -42.80 39.16
N THR A 148 32.78 -43.65 38.35
CA THR A 148 33.12 -45.08 38.31
C THR A 148 34.56 -45.29 37.86
N THR A 149 34.98 -44.70 36.73
CA THR A 149 36.36 -44.83 36.25
C THR A 149 37.40 -44.21 37.20
N GLN A 150 37.04 -43.15 37.94
CA GLN A 150 37.88 -42.59 39.01
C GLN A 150 38.11 -43.62 40.11
N ASN A 151 37.03 -44.23 40.64
CA ASN A 151 37.13 -45.29 41.65
C ASN A 151 37.95 -46.48 41.14
N ASP A 152 37.77 -46.90 39.88
CA ASP A 152 38.51 -48.02 39.28
C ASP A 152 40.01 -47.70 39.16
N CYS A 153 40.37 -46.47 38.77
CA CYS A 153 41.75 -45.99 38.76
C CYS A 153 42.36 -45.91 40.18
N ASP A 154 41.60 -45.47 41.19
CA ASP A 154 42.06 -45.39 42.58
C ASP A 154 42.24 -46.79 43.20
N ASN A 155 41.35 -47.74 42.85
CA ASN A 155 41.50 -49.17 43.18
C ASN A 155 42.76 -49.77 42.52
N LEU A 156 42.98 -49.50 41.23
CA LEU A 156 44.16 -49.99 40.51
C LEU A 156 45.46 -49.39 41.07
N SER A 157 45.45 -48.09 41.39
CA SER A 157 46.55 -47.36 42.05
C SER A 157 46.88 -47.96 43.43
N THR A 158 45.86 -48.38 44.17
CA THR A 158 46.02 -49.07 45.46
C THR A 158 46.65 -50.46 45.26
N SER A 159 46.13 -51.26 44.34
CA SER A 159 46.70 -52.59 44.03
C SER A 159 48.14 -52.51 43.48
N ILE A 160 48.48 -51.48 42.71
CA ILE A 160 49.85 -51.21 42.27
C ILE A 160 50.77 -50.89 43.45
N LYS A 161 50.31 -50.10 44.44
CA LYS A 161 51.09 -49.85 45.68
C LYS A 161 51.28 -51.12 46.48
N GLU A 162 50.22 -51.91 46.70
CA GLU A 162 50.31 -53.19 47.40
C GLU A 162 51.32 -54.15 46.72
N ALA A 163 51.33 -54.21 45.38
CA ALA A 163 52.29 -55.00 44.63
C ALA A 163 53.74 -54.48 44.77
N VAL A 164 53.94 -53.16 44.78
CA VAL A 164 55.24 -52.51 44.99
C VAL A 164 55.74 -52.69 46.43
N GLU A 165 54.89 -52.58 47.44
CA GLU A 165 55.20 -52.80 48.85
C GLU A 165 55.51 -54.28 49.15
N ALA A 166 54.73 -55.21 48.57
CA ALA A 166 55.00 -56.64 48.64
C ALA A 166 56.35 -57.00 47.99
N ALA A 167 56.67 -56.42 46.83
CA ALA A 167 57.95 -56.61 46.17
C ALA A 167 59.12 -55.99 46.96
N GLN A 168 58.94 -54.79 47.52
CA GLN A 168 59.93 -54.15 48.41
C GLN A 168 60.19 -55.01 49.66
N THR A 169 59.17 -55.66 50.20
CA THR A 169 59.28 -56.60 51.33
C THR A 169 60.02 -57.88 50.91
N TYR A 170 59.73 -58.41 49.72
CA TYR A 170 60.31 -59.67 49.23
C TYR A 170 61.78 -59.53 48.79
N PHE A 171 62.13 -58.46 48.08
CA PHE A 171 63.50 -58.20 47.60
C PHE A 171 64.36 -57.40 48.60
N VAL A 172 63.76 -56.90 49.70
CA VAL A 172 64.42 -56.08 50.73
C VAL A 172 65.08 -54.81 50.15
N GLN A 173 64.51 -54.29 49.07
CA GLN A 173 64.99 -53.10 48.34
C GLN A 173 63.82 -52.13 48.10
N PRO A 174 63.96 -50.83 48.37
CA PRO A 174 62.87 -49.87 48.17
C PRO A 174 62.63 -49.56 46.69
N PHE A 175 61.39 -49.72 46.26
CA PHE A 175 60.92 -49.34 44.92
C PHE A 175 59.90 -48.20 45.05
N LYS A 176 60.08 -47.09 44.30
CA LYS A 176 59.20 -45.92 44.43
C LYS A 176 57.95 -45.99 43.53
N ASN A 177 57.99 -46.84 42.50
CA ASN A 177 56.92 -47.07 41.53
C ASN A 177 57.06 -48.45 40.88
N ILE A 178 56.03 -48.83 40.11
CA ILE A 178 56.01 -50.10 39.37
C ILE A 178 57.09 -50.17 38.29
N ASP A 179 57.53 -49.02 37.75
CA ASP A 179 58.56 -48.95 36.70
C ASP A 179 59.93 -49.35 37.26
N GLN A 180 60.31 -48.87 38.45
CA GLN A 180 61.57 -49.27 39.11
C GLN A 180 61.59 -50.77 39.47
N LEU A 181 60.46 -51.33 39.88
CA LEU A 181 60.33 -52.78 40.07
C LEU A 181 60.48 -53.52 38.73
N THR A 182 59.85 -53.02 37.68
CA THR A 182 59.89 -53.60 36.33
C THR A 182 61.29 -53.53 35.71
N GLU A 183 62.06 -52.48 36.00
CA GLU A 183 63.45 -52.29 35.57
C GLU A 183 64.40 -53.20 36.36
N PHE A 184 64.25 -53.28 37.68
CA PHE A 184 64.97 -54.24 38.52
C PHE A 184 64.75 -55.70 38.10
N LEU A 185 63.51 -56.07 37.73
CA LEU A 185 63.19 -57.40 37.22
C LEU A 185 63.72 -57.68 35.80
N LYS A 186 64.24 -56.67 35.09
CA LYS A 186 64.83 -56.80 33.74
C LYS A 186 66.35 -56.89 33.74
N ASP A 187 67.05 -56.41 34.78
CA ASP A 187 68.51 -56.49 34.84
C ASP A 187 68.98 -57.93 35.18
N PRO A 188 69.68 -58.64 34.27
CA PRO A 188 70.14 -60.00 34.53
C PRO A 188 71.25 -60.09 35.59
N SER A 189 71.89 -58.98 35.95
CA SER A 189 73.17 -58.93 36.66
C SER A 189 73.07 -59.33 38.14
N ASN A 190 71.90 -59.17 38.76
CA ASN A 190 71.73 -59.28 40.22
C ASN A 190 71.48 -60.73 40.70
N ARG A 191 71.90 -61.75 39.92
CA ARG A 191 71.46 -63.15 40.11
C ARG A 191 72.60 -64.13 40.39
N ASN A 192 73.33 -63.96 41.50
CA ASN A 192 74.06 -65.04 42.17
C ASN A 192 74.59 -64.68 43.57
N GLN A 193 74.88 -65.72 44.38
CA GLN A 193 75.36 -65.70 45.78
C GLN A 193 74.32 -65.30 46.85
N SER A 194 74.11 -66.04 47.96
CA SER A 194 74.63 -67.36 48.33
C SER A 194 73.77 -68.08 49.41
N SER A 195 73.90 -69.41 49.50
CA SER A 195 73.78 -70.35 50.65
C SER A 195 73.09 -69.98 51.99
N SER A 196 72.47 -70.89 52.78
CA SER A 196 72.08 -72.32 52.60
C SER A 196 71.43 -72.90 53.89
N LYS A 197 70.87 -74.12 53.80
CA LYS A 197 70.59 -75.13 54.87
C LYS A 197 69.37 -74.98 55.82
N SER A 198 68.77 -76.15 56.10
CA SER A 198 67.76 -76.48 57.13
C SER A 198 66.39 -75.76 57.03
N GLY A 199 65.28 -76.36 57.46
CA GLY A 199 65.04 -77.75 57.92
C GLY A 199 63.55 -77.99 58.18
N SER A 200 63.03 -79.18 57.85
CA SER A 200 61.61 -79.57 58.02
C SER A 200 61.26 -79.87 59.49
N PRO A 201 59.99 -79.71 59.92
CA PRO A 201 59.09 -80.86 59.80
C PRO A 201 57.62 -80.55 59.44
N GLN A 202 56.93 -81.65 59.14
CA GLN A 202 55.52 -81.86 58.82
C GLN A 202 54.52 -81.17 59.77
N ASN A 203 53.33 -80.84 59.27
CA ASN A 203 52.17 -81.70 59.60
C ASN A 203 51.07 -81.67 58.52
N SER A 204 50.17 -82.67 58.54
CA SER A 204 49.30 -83.02 57.40
C SER A 204 47.81 -83.05 57.74
N ALA A 205 46.97 -82.57 56.81
CA ALA A 205 45.54 -82.83 56.79
C ALA A 205 44.98 -82.89 55.35
N LYS A 206 44.60 -84.10 54.92
CA LYS A 206 43.55 -84.40 53.93
C LYS A 206 42.27 -84.76 54.74
N PRO A 207 41.03 -84.76 54.20
CA PRO A 207 40.66 -85.14 52.82
C PRO A 207 39.52 -84.30 52.18
N GLN A 208 38.91 -84.86 51.12
CA GLN A 208 37.73 -84.40 50.33
C GLN A 208 37.99 -83.18 49.40
N ALA A 209 37.63 -83.09 48.11
CA ALA A 209 37.01 -83.93 47.05
C ALA A 209 35.68 -83.37 46.47
N ALA A 210 35.54 -83.45 45.13
CA ALA A 210 34.55 -82.77 44.26
C ALA A 210 34.71 -81.22 44.19
N SER A 211 34.47 -80.51 43.09
CA SER A 211 34.17 -80.84 41.66
C SER A 211 34.90 -79.80 40.76
N LEU A 212 35.29 -80.01 39.50
CA LEU A 212 34.66 -80.60 38.30
C LEU A 212 33.44 -79.83 37.74
N SER A 213 33.68 -78.70 37.07
CA SER A 213 32.69 -78.02 36.20
C SER A 213 33.28 -77.13 35.09
N ASP A 214 34.22 -76.23 35.40
CA ASP A 214 34.32 -74.97 34.64
C ASP A 214 35.14 -75.01 33.33
N ASP A 215 36.15 -75.86 33.19
CA ASP A 215 37.02 -75.92 32.00
C ASP A 215 36.25 -76.26 30.70
N ALA A 216 35.12 -76.96 30.82
CA ALA A 216 34.28 -77.32 29.68
C ALA A 216 33.55 -76.11 29.07
N ILE A 217 33.17 -75.13 29.90
CA ILE A 217 32.42 -73.94 29.47
C ILE A 217 33.32 -73.01 28.63
N ASN A 218 34.54 -72.77 29.11
CA ASN A 218 35.54 -71.93 28.44
C ASN A 218 35.85 -72.45 27.02
N ILE A 219 35.99 -73.77 26.85
CA ILE A 219 36.23 -74.41 25.54
C ILE A 219 35.00 -74.33 24.62
N ALA A 220 33.78 -74.33 25.17
CA ALA A 220 32.56 -74.19 24.39
C ALA A 220 32.40 -72.77 23.81
N ASP A 221 32.61 -71.73 24.63
CA ASP A 221 32.51 -70.35 24.15
C ASP A 221 33.69 -69.95 23.25
N LEU A 222 34.91 -70.46 23.47
CA LEU A 222 36.01 -70.32 22.50
C LEU A 222 35.65 -70.92 21.12
N LYS A 223 35.03 -72.11 21.08
CA LYS A 223 34.54 -72.71 19.82
C LYS A 223 33.42 -71.88 19.17
N LYS A 224 32.54 -71.28 19.97
CA LYS A 224 31.45 -70.39 19.52
C LYS A 224 32.00 -69.09 18.92
N GLN A 225 32.95 -68.45 19.58
CA GLN A 225 33.68 -67.29 19.06
C GLN A 225 34.44 -67.65 17.77
N MET A 226 35.15 -68.78 17.74
CA MET A 226 35.86 -69.23 16.53
C MET A 226 34.92 -69.46 15.33
N LYS A 227 33.68 -69.93 15.58
CA LYS A 227 32.65 -70.06 14.53
C LYS A 227 32.18 -68.68 14.03
N ILE A 228 31.94 -67.72 14.92
CA ILE A 228 31.57 -66.34 14.56
C ILE A 228 32.67 -65.66 13.76
N ILE A 229 33.94 -65.80 14.18
CA ILE A 229 35.10 -65.26 13.47
C ILE A 229 35.23 -65.89 12.08
N LYS A 230 35.07 -67.22 11.94
CA LYS A 230 35.07 -67.91 10.63
C LYS A 230 33.91 -67.51 9.73
N GLN A 231 32.77 -67.09 10.29
CA GLN A 231 31.66 -66.57 9.49
C GLN A 231 31.95 -65.13 9.03
N LYS A 232 32.35 -64.23 9.95
CA LYS A 232 32.75 -62.85 9.60
C LYS A 232 33.86 -62.83 8.56
N ALA A 233 34.85 -63.70 8.64
CA ALA A 233 35.94 -63.80 7.65
C ALA A 233 35.45 -64.22 6.24
N ARG A 234 34.33 -64.96 6.14
CA ARG A 234 33.71 -65.31 4.84
C ARG A 234 32.85 -64.18 4.29
N GLU A 235 32.14 -63.48 5.16
CA GLU A 235 31.33 -62.30 4.81
C GLU A 235 32.24 -61.15 4.34
N GLU A 236 33.35 -60.90 5.05
CA GLU A 236 34.45 -60.01 4.67
C GLU A 236 35.07 -60.39 3.31
N HIS A 237 35.40 -61.68 3.09
CA HIS A 237 35.95 -62.13 1.81
C HIS A 237 34.95 -61.95 0.65
N LYS A 238 33.65 -62.13 0.89
CA LYS A 238 32.62 -61.84 -0.13
C LYS A 238 32.56 -60.34 -0.42
N ALA A 239 32.50 -59.50 0.62
CA ALA A 239 32.46 -58.05 0.48
C ALA A 239 33.68 -57.51 -0.29
N ARG A 240 34.88 -58.05 -0.03
CA ARG A 240 36.10 -57.71 -0.81
C ARG A 240 35.97 -58.10 -2.27
N LYS A 241 35.50 -59.31 -2.58
CA LYS A 241 35.33 -59.74 -3.98
C LYS A 241 34.26 -58.91 -4.72
N ASP A 242 33.18 -58.56 -4.04
CA ASP A 242 32.13 -57.72 -4.61
C ASP A 242 32.66 -56.28 -4.86
N ALA A 243 33.50 -55.75 -3.96
CA ALA A 243 34.18 -54.46 -4.12
C ALA A 243 35.30 -54.46 -5.18
N GLU A 244 36.07 -55.56 -5.31
CA GLU A 244 37.07 -55.75 -6.39
C GLU A 244 36.41 -55.70 -7.78
N ALA A 245 35.18 -56.22 -7.92
CA ALA A 245 34.41 -56.11 -9.14
C ALA A 245 33.93 -54.67 -9.41
N GLU A 246 33.44 -53.96 -8.39
CA GLU A 246 33.03 -52.55 -8.52
C GLU A 246 34.22 -51.63 -8.86
N ILE A 247 35.40 -51.89 -8.29
CA ILE A 247 36.66 -51.21 -8.65
C ILE A 247 37.01 -51.45 -10.12
N LEU A 248 36.92 -52.69 -10.61
CA LEU A 248 37.23 -53.02 -12.01
C LEU A 248 36.30 -52.31 -13.01
N ASP A 249 35.00 -52.20 -12.70
CA ASP A 249 34.05 -51.45 -13.52
C ASP A 249 34.31 -49.93 -13.47
N LEU A 250 34.68 -49.40 -12.29
CA LEU A 250 35.09 -48.00 -12.13
C LEU A 250 36.39 -47.67 -12.86
N GLU A 251 37.39 -48.55 -12.86
CA GLU A 251 38.64 -48.41 -13.63
C GLU A 251 38.37 -48.37 -15.14
N ASN A 252 37.51 -49.26 -15.64
CA ASN A 252 37.11 -49.27 -17.05
C ASN A 252 36.37 -47.97 -17.44
N SER A 253 35.50 -47.47 -16.57
CA SER A 253 34.81 -46.18 -16.74
C SER A 253 35.79 -44.99 -16.73
N LEU A 254 36.73 -44.97 -15.78
CA LEU A 254 37.81 -43.98 -15.71
C LEU A 254 38.69 -43.98 -16.96
N LYS A 255 39.04 -45.16 -17.47
CA LYS A 255 39.82 -45.33 -18.72
C LYS A 255 39.05 -44.80 -19.93
N SER A 256 37.74 -45.02 -19.99
CA SER A 256 36.88 -44.43 -21.03
C SER A 256 36.82 -42.91 -20.94
N MET A 257 36.62 -42.34 -19.73
CA MET A 257 36.64 -40.87 -19.55
C MET A 257 38.01 -40.25 -19.84
N LYS A 258 39.11 -40.91 -19.47
CA LYS A 258 40.47 -40.43 -19.74
C LYS A 258 40.76 -40.37 -21.25
N ASN A 259 40.33 -41.39 -22.01
CA ASN A 259 40.39 -41.37 -23.47
C ASN A 259 39.58 -40.21 -24.07
N GLN A 260 38.37 -39.95 -23.55
CA GLN A 260 37.53 -38.82 -23.98
C GLN A 260 38.20 -37.47 -23.67
N PHE A 261 38.76 -37.29 -22.46
CA PHE A 261 39.51 -36.08 -22.12
C PHE A 261 40.77 -35.88 -22.98
N GLU A 262 41.49 -36.95 -23.34
CA GLU A 262 42.66 -36.89 -24.23
C GLU A 262 42.25 -36.48 -25.67
N GLN A 263 41.07 -36.93 -26.13
CA GLN A 263 40.49 -36.55 -27.42
C GLN A 263 39.97 -35.11 -27.42
N ASP A 264 39.29 -34.69 -26.35
CA ASP A 264 38.78 -33.33 -26.19
C ASP A 264 39.93 -32.33 -26.03
N LYS A 265 40.98 -32.67 -25.27
CA LYS A 265 42.21 -31.87 -25.16
C LYS A 265 42.83 -31.63 -26.53
N LYS A 266 43.01 -32.67 -27.36
CA LYS A 266 43.49 -32.52 -28.75
C LYS A 266 42.54 -31.68 -29.60
N SER A 267 41.24 -31.79 -29.39
CA SER A 267 40.24 -30.93 -30.03
C SER A 267 40.44 -29.45 -29.65
N PHE A 268 40.71 -29.16 -28.37
CA PHE A 268 40.96 -27.80 -27.89
C PHE A 268 42.33 -27.25 -28.29
N GLU A 269 43.40 -28.05 -28.29
CA GLU A 269 44.72 -27.66 -28.80
C GLU A 269 44.68 -27.33 -30.30
N ASN A 270 43.94 -28.09 -31.10
CA ASN A 270 43.71 -27.77 -32.51
C ASN A 270 42.93 -26.45 -32.67
N LYS A 271 41.81 -26.29 -31.94
CA LYS A 271 41.02 -25.04 -31.95
C LYS A 271 41.86 -23.82 -31.52
N LEU A 272 42.75 -23.97 -30.54
CA LEU A 272 43.65 -22.91 -30.07
C LEU A 272 44.62 -22.48 -31.17
N ASN A 273 45.26 -23.44 -31.85
CA ASN A 273 46.13 -23.17 -32.99
C ASN A 273 45.38 -22.52 -34.17
N ASP A 274 44.13 -22.92 -34.43
CA ASP A 274 43.29 -22.27 -35.43
C ASP A 274 42.94 -20.82 -35.04
N TYR A 275 42.63 -20.55 -33.77
CA TYR A 275 42.41 -19.18 -33.29
C TYR A 275 43.68 -18.33 -33.37
N GLN A 276 44.86 -18.89 -33.05
CA GLN A 276 46.14 -18.21 -33.20
C GLN A 276 46.38 -17.77 -34.67
N ARG A 277 46.17 -18.68 -35.62
CA ARG A 277 46.26 -18.41 -37.07
C ARG A 277 45.21 -17.40 -37.55
N LYS A 278 44.00 -17.40 -36.98
CA LYS A 278 42.94 -16.43 -37.29
C LYS A 278 43.31 -15.02 -36.90
N ILE A 279 43.89 -14.82 -35.71
CA ILE A 279 44.37 -13.51 -35.25
C ILE A 279 45.42 -12.98 -36.23
N GLU A 280 46.41 -13.81 -36.57
CA GLU A 280 47.48 -13.49 -37.53
C GLU A 280 46.95 -13.15 -38.94
N ILE A 281 45.92 -13.87 -39.43
CA ILE A 281 45.24 -13.54 -40.71
C ILE A 281 44.41 -12.26 -40.60
N SER A 282 43.73 -12.03 -39.48
CA SER A 282 42.93 -10.82 -39.23
C SER A 282 43.80 -9.56 -39.23
N ASP A 283 44.95 -9.60 -38.56
CA ASP A 283 45.89 -8.47 -38.53
C ASP A 283 46.49 -8.16 -39.91
N LEU A 284 46.74 -9.19 -40.73
CA LEU A 284 47.14 -9.01 -42.12
C LEU A 284 46.00 -8.43 -42.99
N GLN A 285 44.76 -8.84 -42.76
CA GLN A 285 43.59 -8.28 -43.45
C GLN A 285 43.33 -6.82 -43.04
N ASN A 286 43.44 -6.49 -41.75
CA ASN A 286 43.31 -5.12 -41.25
C ASN A 286 44.38 -4.21 -41.84
N LYS A 287 45.65 -4.63 -41.85
CA LYS A 287 46.75 -3.88 -42.51
C LYS A 287 46.47 -3.62 -44.00
N ALA A 288 45.97 -4.64 -44.71
CA ALA A 288 45.58 -4.49 -46.12
C ALA A 288 44.34 -3.59 -46.33
N LEU A 289 43.43 -3.52 -45.35
CA LEU A 289 42.26 -2.66 -45.40
C LEU A 289 42.62 -1.19 -45.12
N THR A 290 43.47 -0.93 -44.12
CA THR A 290 44.03 0.40 -43.85
C THR A 290 44.74 0.95 -45.08
N SER A 291 45.63 0.17 -45.70
CA SER A 291 46.33 0.58 -46.92
C SER A 291 45.38 0.86 -48.09
N LYS A 292 44.26 0.14 -48.21
CA LYS A 292 43.22 0.48 -49.21
C LYS A 292 42.52 1.80 -48.92
N TYR A 293 42.23 2.12 -47.66
CA TYR A 293 41.62 3.40 -47.29
C TYR A 293 42.60 4.57 -47.42
N GLU A 294 43.87 4.39 -47.07
CA GLU A 294 44.94 5.38 -47.31
C GLU A 294 45.06 5.71 -48.81
N ASN A 295 45.10 4.68 -49.67
CA ASN A 295 45.09 4.86 -51.13
C ASN A 295 43.80 5.56 -51.61
N LYS A 296 42.63 5.25 -51.04
CA LYS A 296 41.36 5.90 -51.40
C LYS A 296 41.31 7.37 -50.96
N ILE A 297 41.93 7.71 -49.82
CA ILE A 297 42.09 9.10 -49.36
C ILE A 297 43.04 9.86 -50.29
N ALA A 298 44.15 9.25 -50.73
CA ALA A 298 45.05 9.85 -51.71
C ALA A 298 44.36 10.09 -53.07
N GLU A 299 43.57 9.13 -53.56
CA GLU A 299 42.78 9.24 -54.78
C GLU A 299 41.72 10.35 -54.68
N LEU A 300 40.99 10.44 -53.55
CA LEU A 300 40.00 11.50 -53.31
C LEU A 300 40.65 12.89 -53.20
N ASN A 301 41.83 12.99 -52.58
CA ASN A 301 42.57 14.26 -52.51
C ASN A 301 43.09 14.69 -53.90
N ALA A 302 43.55 13.76 -54.74
CA ALA A 302 43.95 14.05 -56.11
C ALA A 302 42.76 14.54 -56.97
N LEU A 303 41.58 13.91 -56.82
CA LEU A 303 40.34 14.37 -57.45
C LEU A 303 39.88 15.74 -56.92
N LEU A 304 40.20 16.08 -55.67
CA LEU A 304 39.90 17.40 -55.09
C LEU A 304 40.81 18.49 -55.67
N GLU A 305 42.11 18.22 -55.83
CA GLU A 305 43.02 19.10 -56.58
C GLU A 305 42.61 19.24 -58.05
N GLU A 306 42.21 18.16 -58.70
CA GLU A 306 41.75 18.19 -60.10
C GLU A 306 40.43 18.99 -60.24
N ALA A 307 39.50 18.86 -59.29
CA ALA A 307 38.30 19.69 -59.24
C ALA A 307 38.61 21.19 -59.02
N GLN A 308 39.59 21.51 -58.18
CA GLN A 308 40.05 22.88 -57.97
C GLN A 308 40.71 23.46 -59.24
N ARG A 309 41.62 22.72 -59.87
CA ARG A 309 42.25 23.13 -61.15
C ARG A 309 41.22 23.31 -62.27
N ASN A 310 40.18 22.48 -62.32
CA ASN A 310 39.10 22.62 -63.30
C ASN A 310 38.18 23.83 -63.01
N LEU A 311 38.03 24.25 -61.75
CA LEU A 311 37.33 25.47 -61.37
C LEU A 311 38.09 26.72 -61.83
N ASP A 312 39.41 26.74 -61.62
CA ASP A 312 40.30 27.80 -62.12
C ASP A 312 40.31 27.84 -63.66
N PHE A 313 40.41 26.68 -64.32
CA PHE A 313 40.43 26.56 -65.78
C PHE A 313 39.12 27.02 -66.44
N HIS A 314 37.96 26.68 -65.88
CA HIS A 314 36.66 27.12 -66.43
C HIS A 314 36.42 28.64 -66.30
N THR A 315 37.22 29.34 -65.50
CA THR A 315 37.21 30.81 -65.43
C THR A 315 38.02 31.46 -66.58
N SER A 316 38.73 30.67 -67.41
CA SER A 316 39.50 31.19 -68.55
C SER A 316 39.73 30.17 -69.68
N LEU A 317 38.73 29.98 -70.56
CA LEU A 317 38.89 29.88 -72.02
C LEU A 317 37.55 29.62 -72.75
N LYS A 318 37.24 30.46 -73.75
CA LYS A 318 36.08 30.31 -74.64
C LYS A 318 36.53 30.64 -76.08
N ASN A 319 36.99 29.65 -76.86
CA ASN A 319 37.13 29.70 -78.35
C ASN A 319 37.61 28.37 -79.00
N SER A 320 37.10 28.08 -80.22
CA SER A 320 37.68 27.36 -81.40
C SER A 320 38.25 25.90 -81.38
N SER A 321 37.50 24.97 -82.02
CA SER A 321 37.84 24.02 -83.14
C SER A 321 39.07 23.03 -83.19
N VAL A 322 38.82 21.69 -83.18
CA VAL A 322 38.73 20.71 -84.34
C VAL A 322 39.84 20.70 -85.45
N PRO A 323 40.37 19.57 -86.06
CA PRO A 323 40.51 18.10 -85.71
C PRO A 323 41.80 17.33 -86.27
N ALA A 324 41.82 15.96 -86.25
CA ALA A 324 42.51 14.96 -87.16
C ALA A 324 44.06 14.65 -87.04
N ASN A 325 44.73 13.61 -87.65
CA ASN A 325 44.49 12.16 -88.05
C ASN A 325 45.75 11.53 -88.79
N GLN A 326 46.00 10.18 -88.84
CA GLN A 326 46.46 9.32 -90.02
C GLN A 326 47.38 8.03 -89.84
N ASN A 327 47.06 6.94 -90.60
CA ASN A 327 47.84 5.95 -91.45
C ASN A 327 49.08 5.11 -90.95
N SER A 328 49.65 4.05 -91.59
CA SER A 328 49.69 3.36 -92.95
C SER A 328 49.78 1.79 -92.81
N GLN A 329 49.78 0.82 -93.78
CA GLN A 329 50.04 0.60 -95.26
C GLN A 329 51.53 0.32 -95.70
N LYS A 330 51.93 -0.60 -96.64
CA LYS A 330 51.27 -1.62 -97.54
C LYS A 330 52.23 -2.69 -98.22
N THR A 331 51.68 -3.89 -98.57
CA THR A 331 51.97 -4.97 -99.60
C THR A 331 53.18 -5.06 -100.60
N GLY A 332 53.69 -6.29 -100.89
CA GLY A 332 54.30 -6.76 -102.19
C GLY A 332 55.65 -7.55 -102.11
N THR A 333 56.27 -8.22 -103.12
CA THR A 333 55.88 -8.99 -104.36
C THR A 333 57.13 -9.70 -105.03
N PRO A 334 57.08 -10.89 -105.74
CA PRO A 334 58.31 -11.67 -106.09
C PRO A 334 58.52 -12.31 -107.52
N THR A 335 59.79 -12.38 -107.98
CA THR A 335 60.48 -13.36 -108.90
C THR A 335 62.01 -13.04 -108.82
N THR A 336 63.04 -13.90 -108.99
CA THR A 336 63.33 -15.03 -109.92
C THR A 336 64.37 -15.99 -109.27
N GLU A 337 64.39 -17.30 -109.58
CA GLU A 337 64.79 -18.31 -108.57
C GLU A 337 66.11 -19.12 -108.71
N VAL A 338 66.98 -18.97 -109.74
CA VAL A 338 68.09 -19.94 -109.95
C VAL A 338 69.33 -19.70 -109.07
N GLU A 339 69.94 -18.50 -109.07
CA GLU A 339 70.98 -18.13 -108.08
C GLU A 339 70.52 -18.42 -106.64
N GLN A 340 69.24 -18.17 -106.38
CA GLN A 340 68.62 -18.39 -105.08
C GLN A 340 68.68 -19.86 -104.64
N LEU A 341 68.92 -20.86 -105.47
CA LEU A 341 68.91 -22.26 -105.01
C LEU A 341 70.13 -22.62 -104.14
N LYS A 342 71.33 -22.11 -104.45
CA LYS A 342 72.50 -22.29 -103.55
C LYS A 342 72.31 -21.49 -102.26
N GLU A 343 71.80 -20.28 -102.37
CA GLU A 343 71.52 -19.45 -101.20
C GLU A 343 70.38 -20.05 -100.35
N LYS A 344 69.33 -20.60 -100.96
CA LYS A 344 68.23 -21.33 -100.28
C LYS A 344 68.74 -22.55 -99.53
N VAL A 345 69.76 -23.28 -100.01
CA VAL A 345 70.34 -24.39 -99.21
C VAL A 345 71.04 -23.87 -97.96
N ALA A 346 71.83 -22.79 -98.07
CA ALA A 346 72.47 -22.16 -96.91
C ALA A 346 71.44 -21.53 -95.95
N GLN A 347 70.45 -20.79 -96.48
CA GLN A 347 69.34 -20.22 -95.72
C GLN A 347 68.45 -21.31 -95.11
N ASN A 348 68.25 -22.47 -95.75
CA ASN A 348 67.47 -23.56 -95.18
C ASN A 348 68.23 -24.29 -94.07
N ALA A 349 69.56 -24.41 -94.17
CA ALA A 349 70.39 -24.88 -93.05
C ALA A 349 70.38 -23.89 -91.87
N ALA A 350 70.41 -22.58 -92.15
CA ALA A 350 70.25 -21.54 -91.14
C ALA A 350 68.85 -21.57 -90.51
N LYS A 351 67.78 -21.58 -91.31
CA LYS A 351 66.38 -21.73 -90.89
C LYS A 351 66.13 -23.04 -90.14
N LEU A 352 66.84 -24.12 -90.45
CA LEU A 352 66.74 -25.38 -89.69
C LEU A 352 67.37 -25.27 -88.30
N ARG A 353 68.51 -24.58 -88.16
CA ARG A 353 69.07 -24.25 -86.84
C ARG A 353 68.20 -23.26 -86.07
N GLU A 354 67.66 -22.25 -86.75
CA GLU A 354 66.78 -21.22 -86.18
C GLU A 354 65.45 -21.82 -85.73
N THR A 355 64.84 -22.71 -86.52
CA THR A 355 63.64 -23.46 -86.11
C THR A 355 63.94 -24.50 -85.05
N GLN A 356 65.10 -25.16 -85.02
CA GLN A 356 65.50 -26.02 -83.90
C GLN A 356 65.70 -25.22 -82.60
N ALA A 357 66.33 -24.04 -82.67
CA ALA A 357 66.47 -23.12 -81.55
C ALA A 357 65.11 -22.57 -81.08
N SER A 358 64.21 -22.23 -82.01
CA SER A 358 62.84 -21.81 -81.74
C SER A 358 62.01 -22.93 -81.11
N ILE A 359 62.09 -24.17 -81.61
CA ILE A 359 61.43 -25.35 -81.02
C ILE A 359 61.99 -25.64 -79.62
N TYR A 360 63.30 -25.46 -79.39
CA TYR A 360 63.88 -25.58 -78.05
C TYR A 360 63.39 -24.47 -77.10
N ALA A 361 63.33 -23.22 -77.57
CA ALA A 361 62.77 -22.10 -76.82
C ALA A 361 61.28 -22.30 -76.50
N LEU A 362 60.48 -22.74 -77.46
CA LEU A 362 59.05 -23.05 -77.29
C LEU A 362 58.83 -24.27 -76.36
N ARG A 363 59.70 -25.29 -76.40
CA ARG A 363 59.67 -26.39 -75.41
C ARG A 363 60.01 -25.90 -74.00
N LYS A 364 61.00 -25.01 -73.87
CA LYS A 364 61.33 -24.37 -72.58
C LYS A 364 60.17 -23.50 -72.08
N GLN A 365 59.56 -22.70 -72.97
CA GLN A 365 58.41 -21.86 -72.66
C GLN A 365 57.17 -22.69 -72.26
N ASN A 366 56.87 -23.78 -72.97
CA ASN A 366 55.78 -24.69 -72.60
C ASN A 366 56.06 -25.38 -71.26
N SER A 367 57.31 -25.77 -70.97
CA SER A 367 57.69 -26.29 -69.64
C SER A 367 57.47 -25.24 -68.54
N GLN A 368 57.85 -23.98 -68.78
CA GLN A 368 57.59 -22.88 -67.86
C GLN A 368 56.09 -22.59 -67.68
N LEU A 369 55.29 -22.62 -68.74
CA LEU A 369 53.83 -22.43 -68.69
C LEU A 369 53.12 -23.58 -67.97
N VAL A 370 53.56 -24.84 -68.16
CA VAL A 370 53.02 -26.00 -67.41
C VAL A 370 53.36 -25.89 -65.93
N ASN A 371 54.59 -25.46 -65.57
CA ASN A 371 54.94 -25.24 -64.18
C ASN A 371 54.11 -24.10 -63.56
N GLN A 372 53.96 -22.96 -64.25
CA GLN A 372 53.10 -21.85 -63.83
C GLN A 372 51.62 -22.24 -63.69
N LEU A 373 51.12 -23.13 -64.55
CA LEU A 373 49.77 -23.67 -64.45
C LEU A 373 49.61 -24.55 -63.20
N ASN A 374 50.55 -25.45 -62.95
CA ASN A 374 50.56 -26.31 -61.76
C ASN A 374 50.70 -25.49 -60.46
N GLU A 375 51.56 -24.47 -60.46
CA GLU A 375 51.71 -23.50 -59.36
C GLU A 375 50.39 -22.76 -59.10
N SER A 376 49.76 -22.24 -60.15
CA SER A 376 48.46 -21.55 -60.09
C SER A 376 47.33 -22.45 -59.58
N GLU A 377 47.30 -23.71 -60.03
CA GLU A 377 46.28 -24.69 -59.61
C GLU A 377 46.49 -25.11 -58.14
N SER A 378 47.74 -25.25 -57.69
CA SER A 378 48.06 -25.45 -56.27
C SER A 378 47.62 -24.25 -55.41
N ALA A 379 47.85 -23.01 -55.87
CA ALA A 379 47.44 -21.80 -55.18
C ALA A 379 45.91 -21.68 -55.10
N LYS A 380 45.20 -22.06 -56.17
CA LYS A 380 43.73 -22.11 -56.23
C LYS A 380 43.14 -23.12 -55.24
N GLU A 381 43.78 -24.28 -55.07
CA GLU A 381 43.37 -25.28 -54.08
C GLU A 381 43.67 -24.84 -52.63
N ILE A 382 44.81 -24.20 -52.39
CA ILE A 382 45.13 -23.55 -51.10
C ILE A 382 44.09 -22.47 -50.77
N LEU A 383 43.73 -21.62 -51.74
CA LEU A 383 42.69 -20.60 -51.58
C LEU A 383 41.32 -21.22 -51.28
N ARG A 384 40.92 -22.31 -51.94
CA ARG A 384 39.68 -23.04 -51.63
C ARG A 384 39.64 -23.52 -50.18
N ARG A 385 40.71 -24.16 -49.71
CA ARG A 385 40.80 -24.65 -48.32
C ARG A 385 40.75 -23.51 -47.31
N LYS A 386 41.45 -22.40 -47.58
CA LYS A 386 41.41 -21.18 -46.76
C LYS A 386 40.03 -20.53 -46.73
N ASN A 387 39.28 -20.57 -47.84
CA ASN A 387 37.91 -20.05 -47.89
C ASN A 387 36.92 -20.97 -47.13
N SER A 388 37.15 -22.29 -47.14
CA SER A 388 36.37 -23.24 -46.34
C SER A 388 36.58 -23.02 -44.83
N SER A 389 37.83 -22.90 -44.37
CA SER A 389 38.11 -22.64 -42.96
C SER A 389 37.56 -21.28 -42.51
N LEU A 390 37.69 -20.24 -43.34
CA LEU A 390 37.11 -18.92 -43.06
C LEU A 390 35.57 -18.98 -42.88
N ASN A 391 34.85 -19.80 -43.65
CA ASN A 391 33.41 -19.97 -43.47
C ASN A 391 33.05 -20.68 -42.15
N GLU A 392 33.70 -21.82 -41.86
CA GLU A 392 33.51 -22.49 -40.56
C GLU A 392 33.81 -21.56 -39.38
N ASP A 393 34.81 -20.71 -39.54
CA ASP A 393 35.24 -19.77 -38.53
C ASP A 393 34.27 -18.60 -38.35
N LEU A 394 33.68 -18.11 -39.44
CA LEU A 394 32.61 -17.12 -39.41
C LEU A 394 31.39 -17.67 -38.65
N ASP A 395 31.04 -18.95 -38.84
CA ASP A 395 29.97 -19.61 -38.08
C ASP A 395 30.35 -19.88 -36.61
N LYS A 396 31.61 -20.22 -36.31
CA LYS A 396 32.12 -20.27 -34.92
C LYS A 396 31.97 -18.90 -34.24
N PHE A 397 32.28 -17.80 -34.94
CA PHE A 397 32.13 -16.44 -34.41
C PHE A 397 30.66 -16.00 -34.28
N LYS A 398 29.75 -16.38 -35.18
CA LYS A 398 28.29 -16.19 -34.97
C LYS A 398 27.83 -16.87 -33.69
N ASN A 399 28.15 -18.14 -33.50
CA ASN A 399 27.73 -18.91 -32.32
C ASN A 399 28.25 -18.28 -31.00
N ILE A 400 29.49 -17.78 -30.98
CA ILE A 400 30.03 -17.03 -29.84
C ILE A 400 29.26 -15.71 -29.64
N THR A 401 28.98 -14.98 -30.73
CA THR A 401 28.24 -13.72 -30.70
C THR A 401 26.82 -13.88 -30.17
N ASP A 402 26.13 -14.95 -30.56
CA ASP A 402 24.76 -15.23 -30.15
C ASP A 402 24.68 -15.79 -28.72
N ASN A 403 25.69 -16.55 -28.27
CA ASN A 403 25.87 -16.88 -26.86
C ASN A 403 26.07 -15.63 -25.99
N LEU A 404 26.96 -14.71 -26.41
CA LEU A 404 27.20 -13.44 -25.69
C LEU A 404 25.96 -12.52 -25.69
N LYS A 405 25.15 -12.51 -26.76
CA LYS A 405 23.83 -11.86 -26.76
C LYS A 405 22.89 -12.49 -25.73
N SER A 406 22.83 -13.83 -25.66
CA SER A 406 22.00 -14.54 -24.68
C SER A 406 22.42 -14.27 -23.23
N GLU A 407 23.73 -14.22 -22.97
CA GLU A 407 24.29 -13.90 -21.65
C GLU A 407 24.04 -12.44 -21.26
N ASN A 408 24.30 -11.49 -22.16
CA ASN A 408 23.98 -10.08 -21.95
C ASN A 408 22.46 -9.85 -21.74
N SER A 409 21.60 -10.59 -22.45
CA SER A 409 20.15 -10.53 -22.24
C SER A 409 19.74 -11.04 -20.86
N LYS A 410 20.42 -12.05 -20.30
CA LYS A 410 20.17 -12.52 -18.91
C LYS A 410 20.62 -11.50 -17.88
N LEU A 411 21.80 -10.91 -18.07
CA LEU A 411 22.33 -9.86 -17.18
C LEU A 411 21.49 -8.58 -17.22
N VAL A 412 20.85 -8.26 -18.35
CA VAL A 412 19.87 -7.16 -18.44
C VAL A 412 18.60 -7.48 -17.64
N ILE A 413 18.08 -8.72 -17.75
CA ILE A 413 16.92 -9.15 -16.95
C ILE A 413 17.26 -9.12 -15.45
N GLU A 414 18.36 -9.74 -15.02
CA GLU A 414 18.80 -9.77 -13.62
C GLU A 414 19.03 -8.36 -13.06
N ARG A 415 19.58 -7.43 -13.86
CA ARG A 415 19.70 -6.02 -13.49
C ARG A 415 18.34 -5.36 -13.25
N ASP A 416 17.36 -5.65 -14.10
CA ASP A 416 16.03 -5.03 -14.03
C ASP A 416 15.17 -5.65 -12.92
N ASP A 417 15.27 -6.96 -12.68
CA ASP A 417 14.71 -7.65 -11.50
C ASP A 417 15.26 -7.05 -10.19
N LEU A 418 16.59 -6.89 -10.08
CA LEU A 418 17.25 -6.29 -8.92
C LEU A 418 16.88 -4.80 -8.75
N ARG A 419 16.64 -4.09 -9.85
CA ARG A 419 16.16 -2.71 -9.82
C ARG A 419 14.72 -2.64 -9.33
N GLU A 420 13.84 -3.52 -9.79
CA GLU A 420 12.44 -3.56 -9.33
C GLU A 420 12.37 -3.93 -7.84
N GLN A 421 13.21 -4.86 -7.36
CA GLN A 421 13.36 -5.11 -5.92
C GLN A 421 13.84 -3.88 -5.14
N ASN A 422 14.81 -3.13 -5.67
CA ASN A 422 15.31 -1.90 -5.05
C ASN A 422 14.23 -0.79 -5.01
N ASP A 423 13.52 -0.58 -6.12
CA ASP A 423 12.49 0.45 -6.22
C ASP A 423 11.24 0.07 -5.39
N SER A 424 10.94 -1.23 -5.26
CA SER A 424 9.92 -1.79 -4.34
C SER A 424 10.30 -1.60 -2.87
N THR A 425 11.53 -1.97 -2.46
CA THR A 425 11.98 -1.77 -1.06
C THR A 425 12.10 -0.30 -0.68
N LEU A 426 12.48 0.59 -1.62
CA LEU A 426 12.43 2.04 -1.43
C LEU A 426 10.99 2.52 -1.18
N THR A 427 10.02 2.01 -1.95
CA THR A 427 8.59 2.31 -1.80
C THR A 427 8.05 1.83 -0.46
N GLN A 428 8.38 0.60 -0.03
CA GLN A 428 8.03 0.06 1.29
C GLN A 428 8.62 0.92 2.43
N LEU A 429 9.88 1.34 2.32
CA LEU A 429 10.54 2.20 3.29
C LEU A 429 9.89 3.60 3.37
N GLN A 430 9.44 4.14 2.23
CA GLN A 430 8.69 5.40 2.17
C GLN A 430 7.27 5.27 2.75
N ALA A 431 6.59 4.13 2.54
CA ALA A 431 5.31 3.83 3.15
C ALA A 431 5.43 3.70 4.69
N ALA A 432 6.42 2.93 5.17
CA ALA A 432 6.70 2.79 6.60
C ALA A 432 7.04 4.14 7.27
N ARG A 433 7.82 4.99 6.59
CA ARG A 433 8.15 6.35 7.08
C ARG A 433 6.93 7.27 7.12
N THR A 434 6.01 7.14 6.16
CA THR A 434 4.73 7.84 6.16
C THR A 434 3.84 7.39 7.31
N SER A 435 3.72 6.07 7.53
CA SER A 435 2.97 5.49 8.64
C SER A 435 3.53 5.91 10.01
N PHE A 436 4.86 5.87 10.21
CA PHE A 436 5.50 6.37 11.42
C PHE A 436 5.17 7.85 11.70
N ASN A 437 5.22 8.71 10.67
CA ASN A 437 4.86 10.12 10.81
C ASN A 437 3.37 10.30 11.17
N GLN A 438 2.47 9.54 10.55
CA GLN A 438 1.04 9.58 10.88
C GLN A 438 0.78 9.12 12.33
N SER A 439 1.43 8.04 12.78
CA SER A 439 1.36 7.57 14.17
C SER A 439 1.89 8.60 15.16
N LYS A 440 2.97 9.33 14.80
CA LYS A 440 3.51 10.43 15.62
C LYS A 440 2.54 11.60 15.72
N THR A 441 1.87 11.98 14.62
CA THR A 441 0.83 13.01 14.63
C THR A 441 -0.39 12.58 15.46
N ALA A 442 -0.85 11.33 15.31
CA ALA A 442 -1.96 10.79 16.09
C ALA A 442 -1.66 10.76 17.60
N CYS A 443 -0.41 10.47 17.99
CA CYS A 443 0.02 10.57 19.39
C CYS A 443 -0.07 12.02 19.90
N SER A 444 0.46 13.00 19.15
CA SER A 444 0.38 14.42 19.51
C SER A 444 -1.05 14.96 19.55
N GLU A 445 -1.97 14.42 18.74
CA GLU A 445 -3.40 14.70 18.86
C GLU A 445 -4.02 14.09 20.12
N ALA A 446 -3.64 12.86 20.48
CA ALA A 446 -4.09 12.21 21.71
C ALA A 446 -3.63 13.00 22.95
N ASP A 447 -2.36 13.45 22.98
CA ASP A 447 -1.82 14.31 24.04
C ASP A 447 -2.64 15.62 24.17
N SER A 448 -2.92 16.30 23.05
CA SER A 448 -3.78 17.51 23.07
C SER A 448 -5.23 17.23 23.49
N ARG A 449 -5.77 16.03 23.26
CA ARG A 449 -7.08 15.61 23.78
C ARG A 449 -7.02 15.34 25.29
N ILE A 450 -5.92 14.76 25.79
CA ILE A 450 -5.68 14.54 27.22
C ILE A 450 -5.59 15.87 27.97
N GLU A 451 -4.85 16.86 27.46
CA GLU A 451 -4.80 18.22 28.04
C GLU A 451 -6.19 18.88 28.14
N LYS A 452 -7.00 18.76 27.07
CA LYS A 452 -8.37 19.29 27.05
C LYS A 452 -9.28 18.59 28.06
N LEU A 453 -9.16 17.27 28.21
CA LEU A 453 -9.90 16.50 29.22
C LEU A 453 -9.45 16.86 30.64
N GLN A 454 -8.16 17.04 30.90
CA GLN A 454 -7.63 17.50 32.19
C GLN A 454 -8.14 18.91 32.54
N SER A 455 -8.15 19.83 31.57
CA SER A 455 -8.73 21.17 31.74
C SER A 455 -10.24 21.10 32.05
N SER A 456 -11.00 20.26 31.33
CA SER A 456 -12.42 20.06 31.59
C SER A 456 -12.69 19.42 32.96
N LEU A 457 -11.85 18.48 33.42
CA LEU A 457 -11.94 17.91 34.76
C LEU A 457 -11.70 18.96 35.83
N SER A 458 -10.68 19.82 35.69
CA SER A 458 -10.41 20.91 36.64
C SER A 458 -11.59 21.90 36.73
N ILE A 459 -12.25 22.22 35.61
CA ILE A 459 -13.47 23.05 35.60
C ILE A 459 -14.62 22.36 36.35
N LEU A 460 -14.80 21.05 36.17
CA LEU A 460 -15.82 20.27 36.90
C LEU A 460 -15.50 20.15 38.40
N GLU A 461 -14.24 19.99 38.78
CA GLU A 461 -13.81 20.00 40.18
C GLU A 461 -14.11 21.34 40.87
N ILE A 462 -13.84 22.46 40.20
CA ILE A 462 -14.18 23.80 40.67
C ILE A 462 -15.71 23.97 40.80
N MET A 463 -16.49 23.44 39.85
CA MET A 463 -17.96 23.49 39.89
C MET A 463 -18.52 22.65 41.06
N ILE A 464 -17.97 21.44 41.28
CA ILE A 464 -18.30 20.58 42.42
C ILE A 464 -17.89 21.25 43.75
N GLY A 465 -16.80 22.03 43.76
CA GLY A 465 -16.42 22.88 44.89
C GLY A 465 -17.53 23.88 45.24
N LYS A 466 -17.95 24.70 44.27
CA LYS A 466 -19.03 25.69 44.45
C LYS A 466 -20.35 25.06 44.88
N GLN A 467 -20.75 23.93 44.28
CA GLN A 467 -21.96 23.21 44.67
C GLN A 467 -21.90 22.71 46.13
N LYS A 468 -20.72 22.31 46.64
CA LYS A 468 -20.55 21.96 48.06
C LYS A 468 -20.66 23.19 48.97
N GLU A 469 -20.18 24.35 48.53
CA GLU A 469 -20.35 25.62 49.25
C GLU A 469 -21.84 26.03 49.30
N GLU A 470 -22.53 26.05 48.16
CA GLU A 470 -23.97 26.32 48.04
C GLU A 470 -24.82 25.37 48.91
N ILE A 471 -24.55 24.06 48.87
CA ILE A 471 -25.22 23.07 49.75
C ILE A 471 -24.95 23.38 51.22
N THR A 472 -23.74 23.80 51.57
CA THR A 472 -23.37 24.17 52.95
C THR A 472 -24.11 25.44 53.40
N GLU A 473 -24.23 26.45 52.53
CA GLU A 473 -25.03 27.65 52.79
C GLU A 473 -26.52 27.33 52.95
N HIS A 474 -27.09 26.50 52.08
CA HIS A 474 -28.48 26.06 52.18
C HIS A 474 -28.77 25.24 53.45
N VAL A 475 -27.85 24.35 53.86
CA VAL A 475 -27.96 23.63 55.14
C VAL A 475 -27.89 24.60 56.32
N ASN A 476 -26.99 25.58 56.29
CA ASN A 476 -26.90 26.62 57.32
C ASN A 476 -28.16 27.51 57.37
N ALA A 477 -28.70 27.91 56.23
CA ALA A 477 -29.96 28.66 56.13
C ALA A 477 -31.14 27.84 56.67
N ARG A 478 -31.27 26.56 56.27
CA ARG A 478 -32.27 25.63 56.81
C ARG A 478 -32.18 25.52 58.33
N ASN A 479 -30.97 25.38 58.88
CA ASN A 479 -30.76 25.26 60.33
C ASN A 479 -31.15 26.58 61.07
N ARG A 480 -30.94 27.76 60.45
CA ARG A 480 -31.46 29.05 60.96
C ARG A 480 -32.99 29.08 60.95
N TYR A 481 -33.65 28.66 59.86
CA TYR A 481 -35.12 28.61 59.78
C TYR A 481 -35.73 27.61 60.76
N VAL A 482 -35.12 26.42 60.93
CA VAL A 482 -35.53 25.44 61.95
C VAL A 482 -35.42 26.05 63.36
N THR A 483 -34.34 26.79 63.65
CA THR A 483 -34.18 27.49 64.93
C THR A 483 -35.25 28.58 65.13
N ALA A 484 -35.62 29.31 64.07
CA ALA A 484 -36.69 30.31 64.12
C ALA A 484 -38.06 29.67 64.36
N LEU A 485 -38.39 28.56 63.68
CA LEU A 485 -39.63 27.79 63.89
C LEU A 485 -39.74 27.26 65.33
N HIS A 486 -38.66 26.74 65.92
CA HIS A 486 -38.69 26.31 67.32
C HIS A 486 -38.99 27.47 68.28
N ARG A 487 -38.46 28.67 68.04
CA ARG A 487 -38.79 29.88 68.82
C ARG A 487 -40.24 30.32 68.60
N GLN A 488 -40.74 30.25 67.37
CA GLN A 488 -42.13 30.60 67.06
C GLN A 488 -43.11 29.61 67.71
N ASN A 489 -42.84 28.31 67.67
CA ASN A 489 -43.68 27.30 68.33
C ASN A 489 -43.67 27.46 69.86
N ALA A 490 -42.53 27.77 70.47
CA ALA A 490 -42.46 28.08 71.90
C ALA A 490 -43.27 29.35 72.27
N ALA A 491 -43.26 30.37 71.41
CA ALA A 491 -44.10 31.56 71.58
C ALA A 491 -45.59 31.26 71.37
N LEU A 492 -45.95 30.39 70.42
CA LEU A 492 -47.32 29.94 70.20
C LEU A 492 -47.86 29.16 71.40
N HIS A 493 -47.12 28.18 71.94
CA HIS A 493 -47.54 27.49 73.17
C HIS A 493 -47.70 28.44 74.35
N SER A 494 -46.82 29.43 74.49
CA SER A 494 -46.98 30.48 75.51
C SER A 494 -48.24 31.33 75.31
N MET A 495 -48.70 31.54 74.07
CA MET A 495 -49.99 32.18 73.78
C MET A 495 -51.18 31.23 73.98
N GLU A 496 -51.03 29.93 73.70
CA GLU A 496 -52.05 28.90 73.94
C GLU A 496 -52.32 28.71 75.45
N ASP A 497 -51.28 28.75 76.29
CA ASP A 497 -51.40 28.76 77.75
C ASP A 497 -52.20 29.99 78.24
N VAL A 498 -51.88 31.18 77.71
CA VAL A 498 -52.60 32.42 78.02
C VAL A 498 -54.07 32.34 77.56
N LEU A 499 -54.33 31.88 76.33
CA LEU A 499 -55.68 31.69 75.82
C LEU A 499 -56.46 30.67 76.66
N THR A 500 -55.83 29.59 77.11
CA THR A 500 -56.45 28.58 77.98
C THR A 500 -56.83 29.20 79.34
N SER A 501 -55.96 30.02 79.92
CA SER A 501 -56.25 30.74 81.17
C SER A 501 -57.43 31.73 81.02
N LEU A 502 -57.50 32.44 79.89
CA LEU A 502 -58.59 33.37 79.55
C LEU A 502 -59.89 32.63 79.21
N GLN A 503 -59.83 31.42 78.65
CA GLN A 503 -61.02 30.57 78.44
C GLN A 503 -61.56 30.05 79.78
N GLU A 504 -60.69 29.65 80.71
CA GLU A 504 -61.14 29.32 82.07
C GLU A 504 -61.78 30.51 82.78
N GLU A 505 -61.21 31.72 82.66
CA GLU A 505 -61.78 32.93 83.23
C GLU A 505 -63.14 33.28 82.60
N ASN A 506 -63.25 33.23 81.27
CA ASN A 506 -64.53 33.40 80.57
C ASN A 506 -65.57 32.35 80.98
N LYS A 507 -65.16 31.10 81.22
CA LYS A 507 -66.04 30.06 81.77
C LYS A 507 -66.52 30.43 83.18
N LYS A 508 -65.61 30.82 84.08
CA LYS A 508 -65.92 31.28 85.44
C LYS A 508 -66.81 32.53 85.47
N LEU A 509 -66.75 33.38 84.44
CA LEU A 509 -67.65 34.53 84.24
C LEU A 509 -69.01 34.10 83.68
N LYS A 510 -69.05 33.19 82.70
CA LYS A 510 -70.29 32.65 82.14
C LYS A 510 -71.10 31.87 83.19
N ASP A 511 -70.43 31.10 84.05
CA ASP A 511 -71.01 30.41 85.22
C ASP A 511 -71.58 31.38 86.29
N ARG A 512 -71.36 32.70 86.17
CA ARG A 512 -72.05 33.75 86.93
C ARG A 512 -73.23 34.35 86.14
N ILE A 513 -73.08 34.53 84.82
CA ILE A 513 -74.12 35.07 83.93
C ILE A 513 -75.30 34.12 83.82
N ASP A 514 -75.07 32.81 83.66
CA ASP A 514 -76.17 31.86 83.50
C ASP A 514 -76.99 31.72 84.80
N LYS A 515 -76.35 31.81 85.97
CA LYS A 515 -77.03 31.94 87.29
C LYS A 515 -77.85 33.24 87.46
N GLN A 516 -77.57 34.26 86.66
CA GLN A 516 -78.36 35.51 86.60
C GLN A 516 -79.54 35.37 85.61
N ASN A 517 -79.42 34.52 84.60
CA ASN A 517 -80.42 34.31 83.55
C ASN A 517 -81.56 33.37 83.95
N ASP A 518 -81.30 32.37 84.81
CA ASP A 518 -82.31 31.41 85.30
C ASP A 518 -83.48 32.07 86.05
N ILE A 519 -83.33 33.32 86.48
CA ILE A 519 -84.38 34.12 87.15
C ILE A 519 -85.46 34.60 86.15
N ASN A 520 -85.18 34.64 84.84
CA ASN A 520 -85.81 35.62 83.94
C ASN A 520 -86.57 35.07 82.72
N ARG A 521 -86.89 33.77 82.64
CA ARG A 521 -87.59 33.18 81.47
C ARG A 521 -88.73 32.21 81.77
N TYR A 522 -89.90 32.77 82.07
CA TYR A 522 -91.20 32.14 81.80
C TYR A 522 -92.05 33.08 80.93
N GLN A 523 -92.15 32.83 79.61
CA GLN A 523 -93.35 33.12 78.80
C GLN A 523 -93.26 32.65 77.33
N LEU A 524 -94.40 32.09 76.88
CA LEU A 524 -94.96 32.06 75.51
C LEU A 524 -94.36 31.14 74.40
N SER A 525 -95.30 30.43 73.76
CA SER A 525 -95.23 29.68 72.49
C SER A 525 -96.66 29.64 71.91
N PRO A 526 -96.85 29.62 70.57
CA PRO A 526 -97.98 28.86 70.00
C PRO A 526 -97.73 28.22 68.60
N LYS A 527 -98.81 27.70 67.98
CA LYS A 527 -98.95 26.98 66.69
C LYS A 527 -99.96 27.73 65.77
N THR A 528 -100.49 27.29 64.61
CA THR A 528 -100.63 25.99 63.90
C THR A 528 -101.00 26.24 62.41
N SER A 529 -101.14 25.18 61.58
CA SER A 529 -102.03 25.12 60.38
C SER A 529 -101.61 25.94 59.13
N GLU A 530 -102.09 25.73 57.88
CA GLU A 530 -102.90 24.64 57.25
C GLU A 530 -102.69 24.59 55.70
N ASN A 531 -103.50 23.76 55.01
CA ASN A 531 -103.54 23.47 53.56
C ASN A 531 -103.19 24.60 52.58
N ALA A 532 -102.44 24.26 51.51
CA ALA A 532 -102.25 25.11 50.33
C ALA A 532 -102.30 24.28 49.03
N GLU A 533 -102.96 24.79 47.99
CA GLU A 533 -102.83 24.25 46.63
C GLU A 533 -101.55 24.75 45.96
N ILE A 534 -100.88 23.87 45.20
CA ILE A 534 -99.61 24.19 44.53
C ILE A 534 -99.90 24.99 43.24
N PRO A 535 -99.42 26.24 43.11
CA PRO A 535 -99.68 27.09 41.94
C PRO A 535 -99.27 26.43 40.62
N PRO A 536 -99.96 26.69 39.49
CA PRO A 536 -99.63 26.12 38.18
C PRO A 536 -98.16 26.37 37.76
N THR A 537 -97.61 27.52 38.11
CA THR A 537 -96.21 27.90 37.85
C THR A 537 -95.20 27.03 38.59
N SER A 538 -95.55 26.50 39.78
CA SER A 538 -94.66 25.64 40.58
C SER A 538 -94.47 24.23 40.02
N TRP A 539 -95.22 23.86 38.97
CA TRP A 539 -95.02 22.62 38.22
C TRP A 539 -94.05 22.77 37.04
N TYR A 540 -93.59 24.00 36.74
CA TYR A 540 -92.64 24.29 35.67
C TYR A 540 -91.25 24.58 36.24
N CYS A 541 -90.23 23.89 35.71
CA CYS A 541 -88.82 24.15 35.98
C CYS A 541 -88.13 24.44 34.64
N ILE A 542 -87.39 25.54 34.57
CA ILE A 542 -86.73 25.99 33.31
C ILE A 542 -85.51 25.12 32.96
N ASP A 543 -84.89 24.49 33.97
CA ASP A 543 -83.68 23.68 33.84
C ASP A 543 -83.95 22.24 33.35
N PHE A 544 -85.23 21.83 33.34
CA PHE A 544 -85.63 20.56 32.74
C PHE A 544 -85.71 20.65 31.20
N PRO A 545 -85.32 19.59 30.46
CA PRO A 545 -85.46 19.58 29.00
C PRO A 545 -86.90 19.78 28.56
N ARG A 546 -87.13 20.58 27.50
CA ARG A 546 -88.48 20.95 27.00
C ARG A 546 -89.43 19.75 26.83
N GLN A 547 -88.90 18.59 26.42
CA GLN A 547 -89.66 17.35 26.25
C GLN A 547 -90.18 16.78 27.59
N LEU A 548 -89.38 16.88 28.66
CA LEU A 548 -89.79 16.52 30.02
C LEU A 548 -90.77 17.56 30.57
N CYS A 549 -90.55 18.86 30.34
CA CYS A 549 -91.49 19.91 30.76
C CYS A 549 -92.88 19.73 30.14
N ALA A 550 -92.97 19.32 28.87
CA ALA A 550 -94.24 18.97 28.23
C ALA A 550 -94.96 17.82 28.96
N GLN A 551 -94.26 16.70 29.19
CA GLN A 551 -94.82 15.53 29.90
C GLN A 551 -95.24 15.84 31.35
N ILE A 552 -94.53 16.76 32.03
CA ILE A 552 -94.91 17.25 33.36
C ILE A 552 -96.16 18.14 33.28
N SER A 553 -96.24 19.03 32.28
CA SER A 553 -97.39 19.91 32.03
C SER A 553 -98.67 19.11 31.76
N ASP A 554 -98.60 18.05 30.95
CA ASP A 554 -99.75 17.16 30.66
C ASP A 554 -100.32 16.51 31.94
N ILE A 555 -99.46 16.17 32.90
CA ILE A 555 -99.85 15.61 34.19
C ILE A 555 -100.38 16.70 35.14
N ALA A 556 -99.74 17.87 35.17
CA ALA A 556 -100.12 18.99 36.02
C ALA A 556 -101.48 19.59 35.64
N ASN A 557 -101.76 19.72 34.35
CA ASN A 557 -103.02 20.27 33.82
C ASN A 557 -104.22 19.31 33.92
N ASN A 558 -104.00 18.02 34.22
CA ASN A 558 -105.08 17.05 34.31
C ASN A 558 -105.96 17.30 35.55
N GLY A 559 -107.17 17.85 35.35
CA GLY A 559 -108.07 18.26 36.44
C GLY A 559 -108.64 17.11 37.29
N SER A 560 -108.58 15.85 36.86
CA SER A 560 -109.15 14.72 37.61
C SER A 560 -108.20 14.07 38.63
N LEU A 561 -106.96 14.56 38.74
CA LEU A 561 -105.94 14.03 39.65
C LEU A 561 -105.72 14.94 40.87
N GLN A 562 -105.79 14.36 42.07
CA GLN A 562 -105.41 15.05 43.31
C GLN A 562 -103.92 15.44 43.32
N THR A 563 -103.57 16.53 44.01
CA THR A 563 -102.20 17.10 44.09
C THR A 563 -101.13 16.05 44.45
N THR A 564 -101.41 15.16 45.42
CA THR A 564 -100.49 14.08 45.83
C THR A 564 -100.27 13.04 44.72
N VAL A 565 -101.28 12.80 43.87
CA VAL A 565 -101.19 11.90 42.71
C VAL A 565 -100.45 12.58 41.56
N LYS A 566 -100.69 13.89 41.33
CA LYS A 566 -99.91 14.70 40.38
C LYS A 566 -98.43 14.71 40.74
N LEU A 567 -98.07 15.00 42.00
CA LEU A 567 -96.68 14.94 42.48
C LEU A 567 -96.04 13.56 42.22
N ARG A 568 -96.73 12.48 42.58
CA ARG A 568 -96.24 11.10 42.36
C ARG A 568 -96.00 10.80 40.87
N ASN A 569 -96.93 11.21 40.01
CA ASN A 569 -96.85 10.97 38.57
C ASN A 569 -95.76 11.84 37.91
N VAL A 570 -95.62 13.10 38.32
CA VAL A 570 -94.55 14.00 37.86
C VAL A 570 -93.17 13.46 38.26
N LEU A 571 -92.97 13.11 39.54
CA LEU A 571 -91.72 12.52 40.02
C LEU A 571 -91.40 11.19 39.31
N GLY A 572 -92.42 10.34 39.11
CA GLY A 572 -92.28 9.09 38.35
C GLY A 572 -91.92 9.30 36.87
N THR A 573 -92.36 10.40 36.26
CA THR A 573 -92.03 10.78 34.88
C THR A 573 -90.62 11.36 34.77
N ILE A 574 -90.21 12.22 35.71
CA ILE A 574 -88.82 12.69 35.85
C ILE A 574 -87.87 11.49 36.01
N ALA A 575 -88.18 10.57 36.92
CA ALA A 575 -87.39 9.37 37.15
C ALA A 575 -87.29 8.49 35.88
N LYS A 576 -88.41 8.24 35.19
CA LYS A 576 -88.40 7.49 33.92
C LYS A 576 -87.57 8.17 32.82
N TYR A 577 -87.67 9.49 32.69
CA TYR A 577 -86.95 10.26 31.68
C TYR A 577 -85.43 10.20 31.90
N TYR A 578 -84.98 10.49 33.12
CA TYR A 578 -83.55 10.45 33.45
C TYR A 578 -82.99 9.03 33.53
N ASN A 579 -83.75 8.03 34.01
CA ASN A 579 -83.32 6.63 33.95
C ASN A 579 -83.16 6.15 32.50
N LYS A 580 -84.08 6.48 31.59
CA LYS A 580 -83.90 6.18 30.17
C LYS A 580 -82.67 6.88 29.60
N LYS A 581 -82.46 8.17 29.91
CA LYS A 581 -81.29 8.90 29.43
C LYS A 581 -79.97 8.28 29.95
N LEU A 582 -79.93 7.84 31.20
CA LEU A 582 -78.80 7.11 31.78
C LEU A 582 -78.59 5.75 31.09
N GLU A 583 -79.66 5.01 30.78
CA GLU A 583 -79.59 3.74 30.05
C GLU A 583 -79.05 3.93 28.63
N ASP A 584 -79.53 4.93 27.90
CA ASP A 584 -79.10 5.25 26.54
C ASP A 584 -77.64 5.74 26.51
N THR A 585 -77.23 6.63 27.42
CA THR A 585 -75.81 7.04 27.57
C THR A 585 -74.93 5.87 28.04
N THR A 586 -75.44 4.92 28.81
CA THR A 586 -74.67 3.73 29.23
C THR A 586 -74.44 2.77 28.05
N LYS A 587 -75.42 2.61 27.15
CA LYS A 587 -75.23 1.88 25.88
C LYS A 587 -74.18 2.56 25.00
N GLU A 588 -74.23 3.89 24.88
CA GLU A 588 -73.25 4.69 24.14
C GLU A 588 -71.83 4.54 24.71
N VAL A 589 -71.66 4.66 26.03
CA VAL A 589 -70.38 4.44 26.73
C VAL A 589 -69.87 3.01 26.56
N ASN A 590 -70.74 2.01 26.62
CA ASN A 590 -70.33 0.61 26.41
C ASN A 590 -69.92 0.35 24.96
N HIS A 591 -70.64 0.91 23.98
CA HIS A 591 -70.27 0.81 22.57
C HIS A 591 -68.92 1.48 22.27
N MET A 592 -68.66 2.65 22.86
CA MET A 592 -67.36 3.33 22.78
C MET A 592 -66.23 2.48 23.39
N LYS A 593 -66.48 1.77 24.51
CA LYS A 593 -65.51 0.84 25.11
C LYS A 593 -65.25 -0.39 24.26
N GLU A 594 -66.27 -0.98 23.64
CA GLU A 594 -66.11 -2.07 22.67
C GLU A 594 -65.28 -1.62 21.46
N GLN A 595 -65.51 -0.40 20.97
CA GLN A 595 -64.73 0.19 19.88
C GLN A 595 -63.28 0.50 20.29
N GLU A 596 -63.06 1.00 21.51
CA GLU A 596 -61.74 1.23 22.10
C GLU A 596 -60.95 -0.07 22.23
N GLN A 597 -61.54 -1.11 22.84
CA GLN A 597 -60.94 -2.44 22.98
C GLN A 597 -60.57 -3.06 21.61
N ASN A 598 -61.47 -2.97 20.63
CA ASN A 598 -61.24 -3.46 19.26
C ASN A 598 -60.10 -2.69 18.55
N ASN A 599 -59.91 -1.41 18.86
CA ASN A 599 -58.78 -0.63 18.37
C ASN A 599 -57.47 -0.98 19.10
N ILE A 600 -57.51 -1.24 20.42
CA ILE A 600 -56.36 -1.72 21.20
C ILE A 600 -55.86 -3.04 20.62
N GLU A 601 -56.74 -4.01 20.39
CA GLU A 601 -56.40 -5.33 19.81
C GLU A 601 -55.74 -5.22 18.42
N LYS A 602 -56.21 -4.30 17.57
CA LYS A 602 -55.59 -4.03 16.27
C LYS A 602 -54.19 -3.43 16.39
N VAL A 603 -53.99 -2.48 17.31
CA VAL A 603 -52.67 -1.86 17.52
C VAL A 603 -51.71 -2.85 18.19
N ASP A 604 -52.20 -3.68 19.11
CA ASP A 604 -51.41 -4.73 19.76
C ASP A 604 -50.98 -5.83 18.78
N SER A 605 -51.88 -6.25 17.88
CA SER A 605 -51.57 -7.16 16.78
C SER A 605 -50.52 -6.58 15.82
N LEU A 606 -50.60 -5.28 15.52
CA LEU A 606 -49.60 -4.58 14.68
C LEU A 606 -48.24 -4.51 15.38
N LEU A 607 -48.22 -4.09 16.65
CA LEU A 607 -47.01 -3.97 17.45
C LEU A 607 -46.33 -5.33 17.66
N THR A 608 -47.10 -6.38 17.99
CA THR A 608 -46.60 -7.76 18.13
C THR A 608 -46.03 -8.29 16.81
N SER A 609 -46.60 -7.91 15.67
CA SER A 609 -46.05 -8.25 14.35
C SER A 609 -44.77 -7.48 14.00
N LEU A 610 -44.63 -6.25 14.52
CA LEU A 610 -43.47 -5.39 14.29
C LEU A 610 -42.28 -5.74 15.23
N GLY A 611 -42.56 -6.21 16.44
CA GLY A 611 -41.57 -6.50 17.49
C GLY A 611 -40.40 -7.38 17.02
N PRO A 612 -40.66 -8.56 16.42
CA PRO A 612 -39.63 -9.43 15.87
C PRO A 612 -38.80 -8.79 14.74
N LEU A 613 -39.34 -7.81 14.01
CA LEU A 613 -38.60 -7.09 12.97
C LEU A 613 -37.62 -6.08 13.60
N VAL A 614 -38.06 -5.34 14.62
CA VAL A 614 -37.25 -4.28 15.28
C VAL A 614 -36.41 -4.79 16.45
N ASN A 615 -36.27 -6.12 16.61
CA ASN A 615 -35.61 -6.80 17.73
C ASN A 615 -36.16 -6.47 19.13
N ASP A 616 -37.42 -6.02 19.22
CA ASP A 616 -38.15 -5.86 20.49
C ASP A 616 -39.29 -6.88 20.59
N SER A 617 -38.95 -8.10 21.03
CA SER A 617 -39.93 -9.16 21.31
C SER A 617 -40.91 -8.83 22.45
N SER A 618 -40.76 -7.68 23.11
CA SER A 618 -41.71 -7.17 24.12
C SER A 618 -42.67 -6.12 23.59
N LEU A 619 -42.66 -5.83 22.28
CA LEU A 619 -43.45 -4.76 21.65
C LEU A 619 -44.95 -5.08 21.58
N SER A 620 -45.65 -4.85 22.69
CA SER A 620 -47.13 -4.83 22.80
C SER A 620 -47.65 -3.41 23.05
N TYR A 621 -48.96 -3.19 22.87
CA TYR A 621 -49.65 -1.93 23.20
C TYR A 621 -49.39 -1.50 24.65
N GLU A 622 -49.53 -2.43 25.60
CA GLU A 622 -49.32 -2.20 27.03
C GLU A 622 -47.86 -1.87 27.35
N SER A 623 -46.90 -2.42 26.62
CA SER A 623 -45.48 -2.05 26.73
C SER A 623 -45.15 -0.69 26.10
N PHE A 624 -45.92 -0.29 25.09
CA PHE A 624 -45.64 0.86 24.23
C PHE A 624 -46.17 2.14 24.85
N ILE A 625 -47.41 2.15 25.37
CA ILE A 625 -48.02 3.36 25.96
C ILE A 625 -47.13 4.03 27.04
N PRO A 626 -46.56 3.30 28.03
CA PRO A 626 -45.74 3.93 29.08
C PRO A 626 -44.35 4.40 28.61
N ASN A 627 -43.87 3.88 27.48
CA ASN A 627 -42.50 4.11 26.96
C ASN A 627 -42.50 4.62 25.52
N SER A 628 -43.59 5.26 25.08
CA SER A 628 -43.91 5.48 23.66
C SER A 628 -42.80 6.21 22.91
N ILE A 629 -42.21 7.26 23.51
CA ILE A 629 -41.07 8.00 22.95
C ILE A 629 -39.87 7.07 22.73
N ARG A 630 -39.50 6.25 23.73
CA ARG A 630 -38.33 5.36 23.67
C ARG A 630 -38.55 4.21 22.69
N LYS A 631 -39.73 3.59 22.69
CA LYS A 631 -40.06 2.50 21.74
C LYS A 631 -40.17 3.04 20.30
N THR A 632 -40.76 4.22 20.10
CA THR A 632 -40.76 4.91 18.79
C THR A 632 -39.34 5.20 18.31
N GLN A 633 -38.47 5.74 19.18
CA GLN A 633 -37.08 5.99 18.80
C GLN A 633 -36.32 4.71 18.44
N SER A 634 -36.60 3.58 19.13
CA SER A 634 -36.03 2.29 18.78
C SER A 634 -36.45 1.81 17.39
N ILE A 635 -37.73 1.98 17.03
CA ILE A 635 -38.28 1.65 15.71
C ILE A 635 -37.68 2.57 14.63
N VAL A 636 -37.59 3.87 14.90
CA VAL A 636 -36.99 4.86 13.97
C VAL A 636 -35.51 4.58 13.74
N ASN A 637 -34.75 4.29 14.81
CA ASN A 637 -33.34 3.91 14.69
C ASN A 637 -33.20 2.66 13.81
N PHE A 638 -33.96 1.59 14.09
CA PHE A 638 -33.92 0.36 13.28
C PHE A 638 -34.24 0.61 11.80
N ILE A 639 -35.20 1.49 11.49
CA ILE A 639 -35.52 1.87 10.10
C ILE A 639 -34.33 2.61 9.45
N ASN A 640 -33.67 3.52 10.17
CA ASN A 640 -32.49 4.24 9.69
C ASN A 640 -31.29 3.30 9.50
N ASP A 641 -31.07 2.37 10.41
CA ASP A 641 -30.01 1.35 10.35
C ASP A 641 -30.23 0.43 9.13
N LEU A 642 -31.48 0.01 8.88
CA LEU A 642 -31.85 -0.82 7.74
C LEU A 642 -31.75 -0.06 6.41
N GLN A 643 -32.09 1.23 6.37
CA GLN A 643 -31.83 2.09 5.21
C GLN A 643 -30.32 2.27 4.95
N SER A 644 -29.53 2.49 6.00
CA SER A 644 -28.07 2.64 5.91
C SER A 644 -27.42 1.36 5.38
N SER A 645 -27.79 0.21 5.93
CA SER A 645 -27.34 -1.10 5.44
C SER A 645 -27.78 -1.37 3.99
N GLN A 646 -28.95 -0.90 3.57
CA GLN A 646 -29.37 -0.99 2.17
C GLN A 646 -28.55 -0.07 1.24
N ILE A 647 -28.03 1.06 1.74
CA ILE A 647 -27.12 1.95 1.01
C ILE A 647 -25.73 1.32 0.94
N GLU A 648 -25.17 0.84 2.05
CA GLU A 648 -23.91 0.10 2.11
C GLU A 648 -23.91 -1.11 1.16
N ALA A 649 -24.97 -1.92 1.15
CA ALA A 649 -25.09 -3.06 0.25
C ALA A 649 -25.14 -2.66 -1.24
N LYS A 650 -25.67 -1.49 -1.58
CA LYS A 650 -25.64 -0.93 -2.94
C LYS A 650 -24.25 -0.38 -3.29
N LEU A 651 -23.60 0.31 -2.37
CA LEU A 651 -22.24 0.83 -2.53
C LEU A 651 -21.23 -0.31 -2.69
N SER A 652 -21.24 -1.29 -1.79
CA SER A 652 -20.39 -2.50 -1.86
C SER A 652 -20.63 -3.29 -3.14
N LYS A 653 -21.89 -3.49 -3.57
CA LYS A 653 -22.19 -4.09 -4.87
C LYS A 653 -21.57 -3.29 -6.03
N THR A 654 -21.62 -1.96 -5.97
CA THR A 654 -21.08 -1.09 -7.02
C THR A 654 -19.54 -1.09 -7.02
N GLN A 655 -18.91 -1.10 -5.84
CA GLN A 655 -17.47 -1.28 -5.65
C GLN A 655 -17.01 -2.62 -6.23
N LEU A 656 -17.62 -3.73 -5.82
CA LEU A 656 -17.32 -5.06 -6.37
C LEU A 656 -17.55 -5.14 -7.88
N GLN A 657 -18.58 -4.48 -8.42
CA GLN A 657 -18.84 -4.45 -9.86
C GLN A 657 -17.81 -3.58 -10.64
N ASN A 658 -17.29 -2.52 -10.01
CA ASN A 658 -16.18 -1.72 -10.54
C ASN A 658 -14.85 -2.47 -10.46
N GLU A 659 -14.54 -3.13 -9.34
CA GLU A 659 -13.38 -3.98 -9.14
C GLU A 659 -13.36 -5.15 -10.13
N ILE A 660 -14.49 -5.82 -10.35
CA ILE A 660 -14.64 -6.86 -11.38
C ILE A 660 -14.36 -6.28 -12.77
N SER A 661 -14.84 -5.06 -13.07
CA SER A 661 -14.61 -4.42 -14.38
C SER A 661 -13.15 -4.01 -14.59
N ASP A 662 -12.50 -3.46 -13.55
CA ASP A 662 -11.08 -3.14 -13.53
C ASP A 662 -10.21 -4.40 -13.65
N LEU A 663 -10.52 -5.47 -12.91
CA LEU A 663 -9.86 -6.76 -12.98
C LEU A 663 -9.97 -7.38 -14.39
N VAL A 664 -11.17 -7.39 -14.97
CA VAL A 664 -11.41 -7.84 -16.37
C VAL A 664 -10.58 -7.01 -17.35
N SER A 665 -10.50 -5.69 -17.17
CA SER A 665 -9.69 -4.82 -18.01
C SER A 665 -8.17 -5.08 -17.88
N LYS A 666 -7.70 -5.37 -16.65
CA LYS A 666 -6.30 -5.72 -16.35
C LYS A 666 -5.88 -7.07 -16.92
N PHE A 667 -6.81 -8.02 -17.01
CA PHE A 667 -6.61 -9.27 -17.75
C PHE A 667 -6.74 -9.11 -19.28
N GLY A 668 -7.10 -7.92 -19.79
CA GLY A 668 -7.32 -7.68 -21.22
C GLY A 668 -8.55 -8.42 -21.79
N ALA A 669 -9.45 -8.85 -20.92
CA ALA A 669 -10.62 -9.66 -21.25
C ALA A 669 -11.83 -8.77 -21.63
N GLN A 670 -12.74 -9.30 -22.45
CA GLN A 670 -13.97 -8.59 -22.83
C GLN A 670 -15.14 -8.87 -21.86
N SER A 671 -15.06 -9.95 -21.08
CA SER A 671 -16.05 -10.31 -20.06
C SER A 671 -15.41 -11.05 -18.88
N LEU A 672 -16.14 -11.15 -17.76
CA LEU A 672 -15.69 -11.92 -16.60
C LEU A 672 -15.44 -13.42 -16.90
N PRO A 673 -16.30 -14.13 -17.66
CA PRO A 673 -15.97 -15.48 -18.15
C PRO A 673 -14.65 -15.58 -18.92
N ASP A 674 -14.34 -14.60 -19.78
CA ASP A 674 -13.07 -14.60 -20.53
C ASP A 674 -11.86 -14.38 -19.61
N ALA A 675 -12.00 -13.52 -18.59
CA ALA A 675 -10.96 -13.29 -17.59
C ALA A 675 -10.69 -14.54 -16.75
N VAL A 676 -11.73 -15.30 -16.37
CA VAL A 676 -11.58 -16.59 -15.66
C VAL A 676 -10.84 -17.60 -16.55
N ALA A 677 -11.24 -17.74 -17.82
CA ALA A 677 -10.55 -18.65 -18.76
C ALA A 677 -9.07 -18.26 -19.01
N LEU A 678 -8.75 -16.97 -18.97
CA LEU A 678 -7.36 -16.47 -19.00
C LEU A 678 -6.58 -16.84 -17.73
N VAL A 679 -7.20 -16.71 -16.55
CA VAL A 679 -6.60 -17.12 -15.27
C VAL A 679 -6.35 -18.63 -15.23
N ASP A 680 -7.30 -19.45 -15.65
CA ASP A 680 -7.15 -20.91 -15.71
C ASP A 680 -5.98 -21.32 -16.62
N LYS A 681 -5.84 -20.66 -17.78
CA LYS A 681 -4.70 -20.88 -18.70
C LYS A 681 -3.35 -20.44 -18.07
N ILE A 682 -3.33 -19.34 -17.31
CA ILE A 682 -2.14 -18.89 -16.59
C ILE A 682 -1.77 -19.88 -15.47
N PHE A 683 -2.73 -20.52 -14.80
CA PHE A 683 -2.46 -21.62 -13.87
C PHE A 683 -1.84 -22.83 -14.59
N GLU A 684 -2.40 -23.25 -15.73
CA GLU A 684 -1.89 -24.39 -16.52
C GLU A 684 -0.47 -24.13 -17.06
N GLU A 685 -0.13 -22.89 -17.41
CA GLU A 685 1.23 -22.50 -17.81
C GLU A 685 2.20 -22.43 -16.61
N ASN A 686 1.75 -21.95 -15.45
CA ASN A 686 2.56 -21.94 -14.23
C ASN A 686 2.87 -23.36 -13.70
N GLU A 687 1.94 -24.30 -13.81
CA GLU A 687 2.18 -25.71 -13.44
C GLU A 687 3.29 -26.32 -14.31
N LYS A 688 3.24 -26.10 -15.64
CA LYS A 688 4.27 -26.55 -16.58
C LYS A 688 5.64 -25.92 -16.30
N LEU A 689 5.68 -24.63 -15.93
CA LEU A 689 6.92 -23.94 -15.53
C LEU A 689 7.49 -24.49 -14.21
N ARG A 690 6.62 -24.79 -13.23
CA ARG A 690 7.00 -25.39 -11.95
C ARG A 690 7.61 -26.79 -12.15
N ASP A 691 6.98 -27.62 -12.96
CA ASP A 691 7.50 -28.94 -13.33
C ASP A 691 8.85 -28.82 -14.05
N HIS A 692 9.02 -27.84 -14.94
CA HIS A 692 10.32 -27.58 -15.59
C HIS A 692 11.39 -27.14 -14.59
N ALA A 693 11.03 -26.32 -13.59
CA ALA A 693 11.93 -25.85 -12.54
C ALA A 693 12.39 -26.99 -11.64
N ASP A 694 11.51 -27.88 -11.17
CA ASP A 694 11.92 -29.02 -10.32
C ASP A 694 12.64 -30.12 -11.11
N ASN A 695 12.30 -30.33 -12.40
CA ASN A 695 13.12 -31.16 -13.30
C ASN A 695 14.53 -30.58 -13.51
N SER A 696 14.69 -29.27 -13.52
CA SER A 696 16.00 -28.61 -13.57
C SER A 696 16.74 -28.69 -12.23
N ARG A 697 16.04 -28.50 -11.11
CA ARG A 697 16.56 -28.60 -9.75
C ARG A 697 17.07 -30.00 -9.41
N THR A 698 16.41 -31.05 -9.91
CA THR A 698 16.88 -32.44 -9.76
C THR A 698 18.12 -32.73 -10.63
N LYS A 699 18.23 -32.17 -11.85
CA LYS A 699 19.46 -32.23 -12.66
C LYS A 699 20.64 -31.54 -11.97
N VAL A 700 20.43 -30.34 -11.42
CA VAL A 700 21.46 -29.62 -10.63
C VAL A 700 21.88 -30.41 -9.38
N LYS A 701 20.94 -31.03 -8.65
CA LYS A 701 21.26 -31.92 -7.52
C LYS A 701 22.09 -33.14 -7.93
N LYS A 702 21.91 -33.69 -9.14
CA LYS A 702 22.76 -34.76 -9.68
C LYS A 702 24.16 -34.25 -10.02
N LEU A 703 24.28 -33.14 -10.74
CA LEU A 703 25.56 -32.48 -11.08
C LEU A 703 26.38 -32.12 -9.82
N ALA A 704 25.74 -31.58 -8.79
CA ALA A 704 26.42 -31.26 -7.53
C ALA A 704 26.98 -32.49 -6.80
N LYS A 705 26.38 -33.68 -6.98
CA LYS A 705 26.93 -34.95 -6.45
C LYS A 705 28.16 -35.40 -7.25
N THR A 706 28.11 -35.37 -8.58
CA THR A 706 29.28 -35.75 -9.41
C THR A 706 30.45 -34.78 -9.23
N ILE A 707 30.21 -33.47 -9.09
CA ILE A 707 31.27 -32.48 -8.81
C ILE A 707 31.96 -32.77 -7.46
N ARG A 708 31.22 -33.19 -6.42
CA ARG A 708 31.81 -33.63 -5.14
C ARG A 708 32.63 -34.92 -5.29
N ALA A 709 32.12 -35.89 -6.05
CA ALA A 709 32.85 -37.14 -6.31
C ALA A 709 34.18 -36.88 -7.05
N VAL A 710 34.15 -36.09 -8.12
CA VAL A 710 35.34 -35.70 -8.89
C VAL A 710 36.33 -34.90 -8.02
N LYS A 711 35.85 -33.97 -7.19
CA LYS A 711 36.72 -33.21 -6.27
C LYS A 711 37.40 -34.10 -5.22
N ASN A 712 36.73 -35.16 -4.76
CA ASN A 712 37.33 -36.13 -3.85
C ASN A 712 38.34 -37.03 -4.57
N ALA A 713 38.02 -37.54 -5.75
CA ALA A 713 38.91 -38.36 -6.57
C ALA A 713 40.20 -37.60 -6.96
N ALA A 714 40.08 -36.35 -7.42
CA ALA A 714 41.24 -35.52 -7.72
C ALA A 714 42.11 -35.22 -6.48
N LYS A 715 41.51 -35.13 -5.28
CA LYS A 715 42.28 -35.01 -4.04
C LYS A 715 43.02 -36.30 -3.68
N GLN A 716 42.45 -37.46 -3.99
CA GLN A 716 43.11 -38.75 -3.82
C GLN A 716 44.26 -38.94 -4.82
N GLU A 717 44.06 -38.64 -6.11
CA GLU A 717 45.11 -38.70 -7.14
C GLU A 717 46.29 -37.77 -6.82
N VAL A 718 46.03 -36.60 -6.22
CA VAL A 718 47.09 -35.70 -5.70
C VAL A 718 47.86 -36.32 -4.52
N ASN A 719 47.18 -37.02 -3.60
CA ASN A 719 47.85 -37.71 -2.49
C ASN A 719 48.72 -38.88 -3.02
N GLU A 720 48.17 -39.73 -3.89
CA GLU A 720 48.87 -40.87 -4.48
C GLU A 720 50.08 -40.42 -5.32
N SER A 721 49.94 -39.33 -6.07
CA SER A 721 51.06 -38.67 -6.77
C SER A 721 52.13 -38.15 -5.80
N HIS A 722 51.73 -37.60 -4.65
CA HIS A 722 52.68 -37.14 -3.63
C HIS A 722 53.43 -38.31 -2.97
N GLU A 723 52.76 -39.44 -2.72
CA GLU A 723 53.40 -40.68 -2.24
C GLU A 723 54.39 -41.25 -3.28
N GLN A 724 54.04 -41.25 -4.58
CA GLN A 724 54.96 -41.64 -5.66
C GLN A 724 56.17 -40.70 -5.76
N VAL A 725 55.98 -39.38 -5.64
CA VAL A 725 57.09 -38.41 -5.61
C VAL A 725 58.02 -38.67 -4.42
N ASN A 726 57.48 -38.95 -3.24
CA ASN A 726 58.28 -39.28 -2.06
C ASN A 726 59.06 -40.59 -2.24
N ALA A 727 58.45 -41.63 -2.82
CA ALA A 727 59.14 -42.87 -3.17
C ALA A 727 60.25 -42.68 -4.23
N HIS A 728 60.05 -41.77 -5.19
CA HIS A 728 61.09 -41.38 -6.14
C HIS A 728 62.23 -40.60 -5.49
N ILE A 729 61.95 -39.70 -4.53
CA ILE A 729 62.97 -39.01 -3.73
C ILE A 729 63.81 -40.01 -2.93
N GLU A 730 63.19 -40.99 -2.27
CA GLU A 730 63.93 -42.08 -1.61
C GLU A 730 64.83 -42.86 -2.57
N SER A 731 64.37 -43.13 -3.80
CA SER A 731 65.16 -43.83 -4.82
C SER A 731 66.34 -42.99 -5.32
N ILE A 732 66.14 -41.68 -5.48
CA ILE A 732 67.19 -40.73 -5.84
C ILE A 732 68.26 -40.67 -4.74
N ASN A 733 67.86 -40.58 -3.47
CA ASN A 733 68.79 -40.59 -2.35
C ASN A 733 69.66 -41.86 -2.32
N LYS A 734 69.06 -43.04 -2.54
CA LYS A 734 69.78 -44.32 -2.61
C LYS A 734 70.79 -44.36 -3.78
N LEU A 735 70.43 -43.80 -4.94
CA LEU A 735 71.32 -43.68 -6.11
C LEU A 735 72.43 -42.62 -5.92
N GLN A 736 72.23 -41.63 -5.06
CA GLN A 736 73.27 -40.67 -4.66
C GLN A 736 74.26 -41.33 -3.68
N GLU A 737 73.79 -42.05 -2.67
CA GLU A 737 74.66 -42.85 -1.78
C GLU A 737 75.50 -43.86 -2.57
N GLU A 738 74.94 -44.50 -3.59
CA GLU A 738 75.68 -45.41 -4.47
C GLU A 738 76.71 -44.66 -5.33
N ASN A 739 76.38 -43.50 -5.89
CA ASN A 739 77.33 -42.66 -6.64
C ASN A 739 78.51 -42.19 -5.78
N ASP A 740 78.27 -41.77 -4.55
CA ASP A 740 79.34 -41.27 -3.69
C ASP A 740 80.25 -42.42 -3.19
N ARG A 741 79.71 -43.63 -2.95
CA ARG A 741 80.54 -44.84 -2.75
C ARG A 741 81.38 -45.19 -3.96
N LEU A 742 80.83 -45.07 -5.18
CA LEU A 742 81.59 -45.29 -6.42
C LEU A 742 82.68 -44.23 -6.63
N ARG A 743 82.44 -42.98 -6.20
CA ARG A 743 83.46 -41.92 -6.19
C ARG A 743 84.58 -42.18 -5.18
N GLU A 744 84.25 -42.62 -3.96
CA GLU A 744 85.26 -43.04 -2.97
C GLU A 744 86.08 -44.22 -3.50
N SER A 745 85.45 -45.21 -4.12
CA SER A 745 86.14 -46.35 -4.74
C SER A 745 87.03 -45.94 -5.91
N ASN A 746 86.60 -45.02 -6.77
CA ASN A 746 87.42 -44.52 -7.87
C ASN A 746 88.62 -43.71 -7.35
N LYS A 747 88.41 -42.84 -6.36
CA LYS A 747 89.51 -42.11 -5.71
C LYS A 747 90.54 -43.07 -5.08
N HIS A 748 90.09 -44.14 -4.43
CA HIS A 748 91.01 -45.16 -3.91
C HIS A 748 91.83 -45.85 -5.01
N ASN A 749 91.22 -46.10 -6.17
CA ASN A 749 91.95 -46.62 -7.34
C ASN A 749 92.97 -45.60 -7.88
N ASP A 750 92.63 -44.31 -7.92
CA ASP A 750 93.55 -43.23 -8.33
C ASP A 750 94.74 -43.12 -7.35
N ASP A 751 94.49 -43.17 -6.04
CA ASP A 751 95.53 -43.18 -4.99
C ASP A 751 96.50 -44.38 -5.17
N VAL A 752 95.97 -45.56 -5.58
CA VAL A 752 96.78 -46.76 -5.88
C VAL A 752 97.57 -46.62 -7.18
N ILE A 753 97.02 -45.96 -8.21
CA ILE A 753 97.73 -45.66 -9.46
C ILE A 753 98.90 -44.70 -9.20
N GLU A 754 98.75 -43.72 -8.32
CA GLU A 754 99.84 -42.81 -7.93
C GLU A 754 100.96 -43.56 -7.16
N GLN A 755 100.61 -44.51 -6.29
CA GLN A 755 101.59 -45.39 -5.62
C GLN A 755 102.35 -46.30 -6.60
N LEU A 756 101.68 -46.86 -7.61
CA LEU A 756 102.34 -47.67 -8.64
C LEU A 756 103.24 -46.82 -9.56
N THR A 757 102.80 -45.61 -9.92
CA THR A 757 103.55 -44.67 -10.76
C THR A 757 104.83 -44.20 -10.07
N SER A 758 104.77 -43.91 -8.77
CA SER A 758 105.94 -43.53 -7.97
C SER A 758 106.93 -44.69 -7.74
N GLN A 759 106.47 -45.95 -7.69
CA GLN A 759 107.36 -47.12 -7.70
C GLN A 759 108.14 -47.26 -9.02
N ILE A 760 107.48 -47.06 -10.17
CA ILE A 760 108.13 -47.12 -11.50
C ILE A 760 109.23 -46.05 -11.63
N SER A 761 108.97 -44.83 -11.14
CA SER A 761 109.94 -43.72 -11.15
C SER A 761 111.23 -44.04 -10.36
N ASN A 762 111.11 -44.71 -9.22
CA ASN A 762 112.26 -45.14 -8.42
C ASN A 762 113.12 -46.22 -9.12
N ILE A 763 112.49 -47.13 -9.87
CA ILE A 763 113.21 -48.22 -10.58
C ILE A 763 114.04 -47.68 -11.75
N GLN A 764 113.57 -46.66 -12.47
CA GLN A 764 114.30 -46.08 -13.60
C GLN A 764 115.57 -45.29 -13.19
N SER A 765 115.76 -45.00 -11.90
CA SER A 765 116.85 -44.16 -11.39
C SER A 765 118.09 -44.94 -10.90
N SER A 766 118.15 -46.28 -11.06
CA SER A 766 119.16 -47.10 -10.36
C SER A 766 119.71 -48.34 -11.10
N SER A 767 120.17 -48.21 -12.36
CA SER A 767 121.09 -49.21 -12.94
C SER A 767 122.01 -48.64 -14.04
N PHE A 768 123.34 -48.76 -13.88
CA PHE A 768 124.33 -48.28 -14.86
C PHE A 768 125.65 -49.07 -14.80
N LEU A 769 126.15 -49.49 -15.97
CA LEU A 769 127.48 -50.08 -16.30
C LEU A 769 127.90 -51.49 -15.80
N SER A 770 128.35 -52.29 -16.78
CA SER A 770 129.55 -53.17 -16.72
C SER A 770 130.09 -53.40 -18.15
N SER A 771 131.38 -53.76 -18.31
CA SER A 771 132.18 -53.80 -19.58
C SER A 771 133.09 -55.08 -19.60
N PRO A 772 134.18 -55.29 -20.42
CA PRO A 772 134.68 -54.73 -21.70
C PRO A 772 134.97 -55.89 -22.75
N SER A 773 136.02 -56.10 -23.60
CA SER A 773 137.27 -55.42 -24.07
C SER A 773 137.95 -56.13 -25.30
N ASN A 774 138.45 -55.35 -26.30
CA ASN A 774 139.73 -55.55 -27.08
C ASN A 774 139.94 -56.81 -27.99
N ALA A 775 140.94 -56.93 -28.91
CA ALA A 775 142.23 -56.22 -29.16
C ALA A 775 142.68 -56.12 -30.67
N LYS A 776 143.97 -55.84 -30.96
CA LYS A 776 144.56 -55.43 -32.29
C LYS A 776 145.66 -56.43 -32.86
N PRO A 777 146.72 -56.05 -33.64
CA PRO A 777 146.80 -56.08 -35.13
C PRO A 777 148.04 -56.81 -35.77
N ASP A 778 148.19 -56.72 -37.11
CA ASP A 778 149.42 -56.94 -37.95
C ASP A 778 150.04 -58.37 -38.06
N THR A 779 150.79 -58.81 -39.10
CA THR A 779 151.30 -58.23 -40.38
C THR A 779 151.48 -59.29 -41.52
N LYS A 780 151.48 -58.84 -42.80
CA LYS A 780 152.15 -59.39 -44.02
C LYS A 780 152.59 -60.88 -44.12
N LYS A 781 151.91 -61.71 -44.95
CA LYS A 781 152.41 -62.22 -46.27
C LYS A 781 151.52 -63.30 -46.96
N GLN A 782 150.86 -62.90 -48.04
CA GLN A 782 150.86 -63.57 -49.36
C GLN A 782 150.50 -65.07 -49.53
N SER A 783 149.53 -65.60 -48.78
CA SER A 783 148.75 -66.80 -49.20
C SER A 783 147.25 -66.75 -48.86
N SER A 784 146.79 -65.72 -48.16
CA SER A 784 145.46 -65.68 -47.51
C SER A 784 144.34 -64.98 -48.30
N ARG A 785 144.60 -64.57 -49.55
CA ARG A 785 143.76 -63.59 -50.28
C ARG A 785 142.34 -64.06 -50.63
N GLU A 786 142.10 -65.37 -50.73
CA GLU A 786 140.78 -65.91 -51.11
C GLU A 786 139.83 -66.05 -49.91
N ARG A 787 140.33 -66.39 -48.72
CA ARG A 787 139.49 -66.44 -47.49
C ARG A 787 138.97 -65.07 -47.06
N LEU A 788 139.72 -64.00 -47.33
CA LEU A 788 139.33 -62.64 -46.93
C LEU A 788 138.16 -62.09 -47.76
N ARG A 789 137.95 -62.59 -49.00
CA ARG A 789 136.76 -62.27 -49.79
C ARG A 789 135.50 -62.83 -49.14
N ALA A 790 135.49 -64.13 -48.84
CA ALA A 790 134.35 -64.79 -48.21
C ALA A 790 133.92 -64.16 -46.87
N MET A 791 134.86 -63.65 -46.05
CA MET A 791 134.50 -62.89 -44.84
C MET A 791 133.92 -61.50 -45.13
N LEU A 792 134.45 -60.78 -46.12
CA LEU A 792 133.91 -59.46 -46.50
C LEU A 792 132.52 -59.59 -47.12
N ASP A 793 132.29 -60.61 -47.96
CA ASP A 793 130.99 -60.89 -48.55
C ASP A 793 129.98 -61.31 -47.47
N ALA A 794 130.37 -62.16 -46.51
CA ALA A 794 129.50 -62.54 -45.38
C ALA A 794 129.15 -61.37 -44.45
N GLN A 795 130.10 -60.47 -44.17
CA GLN A 795 129.85 -59.28 -43.36
C GLN A 795 128.98 -58.26 -44.11
N ARG A 796 129.05 -58.24 -45.44
CA ARG A 796 128.17 -57.43 -46.29
C ARG A 796 126.74 -57.97 -46.28
N ASP A 797 126.57 -59.27 -46.42
CA ASP A 797 125.31 -59.99 -46.23
C ASP A 797 124.64 -59.70 -44.87
N GLU A 798 125.44 -59.52 -43.81
CA GLU A 798 124.96 -59.16 -42.48
C GLU A 798 124.47 -57.70 -42.41
N TYR A 799 125.23 -56.75 -43.00
CA TYR A 799 124.78 -55.36 -43.10
C TYR A 799 123.58 -55.17 -44.04
N ASP A 800 123.51 -55.89 -45.16
CA ASP A 800 122.38 -55.81 -46.09
C ASP A 800 121.09 -56.41 -45.48
N LYS A 801 121.21 -57.44 -44.63
CA LYS A 801 120.09 -57.94 -43.79
C LYS A 801 119.69 -56.95 -42.70
N ALA A 802 120.66 -56.28 -42.05
CA ALA A 802 120.39 -55.25 -41.06
C ALA A 802 119.70 -54.03 -41.68
N LEU A 803 120.06 -53.65 -42.91
CA LEU A 803 119.39 -52.62 -43.70
C LEU A 803 117.96 -53.04 -44.07
N ALA A 804 117.76 -54.24 -44.62
CA ALA A 804 116.42 -54.73 -44.96
C ALA A 804 115.46 -54.75 -43.74
N CYS A 805 115.94 -55.19 -42.58
CA CYS A 805 115.19 -55.15 -41.31
C CYS A 805 114.90 -53.71 -40.83
N LYS A 806 115.78 -52.73 -41.15
CA LYS A 806 115.53 -51.31 -40.86
C LYS A 806 114.56 -50.68 -41.85
N ASP A 807 114.61 -51.04 -43.13
CA ASP A 807 113.66 -50.59 -44.15
C ASP A 807 112.25 -51.14 -43.87
N GLU A 808 112.14 -52.41 -43.46
CA GLU A 808 110.90 -53.02 -42.96
C GLU A 808 110.38 -52.27 -41.73
N GLN A 809 111.23 -51.99 -40.73
CA GLN A 809 110.85 -51.18 -39.57
C GLN A 809 110.45 -49.73 -39.93
N ILE A 810 111.01 -49.14 -40.99
CA ILE A 810 110.63 -47.82 -41.50
C ILE A 810 109.26 -47.88 -42.19
N HIS A 811 108.98 -48.93 -42.98
CA HIS A 811 107.67 -49.15 -43.59
C HIS A 811 106.59 -49.29 -42.50
N ASP A 812 106.86 -50.11 -41.49
CA ASP A 812 105.99 -50.38 -40.34
C ASP A 812 105.69 -49.12 -39.48
N LEU A 813 106.58 -48.12 -39.52
CA LEU A 813 106.41 -46.81 -38.88
C LEU A 813 105.69 -45.81 -39.80
N ASN A 814 105.92 -45.86 -41.11
CA ASN A 814 105.20 -45.06 -42.09
C ASN A 814 103.71 -45.44 -42.14
N ASP A 815 103.37 -46.73 -42.14
CA ASP A 815 101.98 -47.20 -42.13
C ASP A 815 101.24 -46.77 -40.85
N LYS A 816 101.94 -46.76 -39.71
CA LYS A 816 101.41 -46.23 -38.43
C LYS A 816 101.23 -44.71 -38.46
N LEU A 817 102.15 -43.96 -39.08
CA LEU A 817 101.98 -42.53 -39.34
C LEU A 817 100.76 -42.27 -40.23
N ASP A 818 100.57 -43.06 -41.29
CA ASP A 818 99.48 -42.94 -42.24
C ASP A 818 98.11 -43.24 -41.59
N LEU A 819 98.06 -44.17 -40.63
CA LEU A 819 96.89 -44.42 -39.77
C LEU A 819 96.63 -43.26 -38.81
N LEU A 820 97.64 -42.81 -38.06
CA LEU A 820 97.51 -41.69 -37.12
C LEU A 820 97.12 -40.38 -37.82
N GLU A 821 97.57 -40.16 -39.06
CA GLU A 821 97.16 -38.98 -39.84
C GLU A 821 95.71 -39.07 -40.33
N LYS A 822 95.21 -40.27 -40.66
CA LYS A 822 93.78 -40.51 -40.95
C LYS A 822 92.92 -40.25 -39.72
N ASP A 823 93.32 -40.73 -38.54
CA ASP A 823 92.59 -40.47 -37.29
C ASP A 823 92.65 -38.98 -36.91
N ALA A 824 93.80 -38.33 -37.04
CA ALA A 824 93.93 -36.88 -36.84
C ALA A 824 93.12 -36.04 -37.84
N LYS A 825 92.76 -36.58 -39.02
CA LYS A 825 91.80 -35.98 -39.96
C LYS A 825 90.35 -36.22 -39.53
N GLN A 826 90.03 -37.42 -39.03
CA GLN A 826 88.70 -37.73 -38.47
C GLN A 826 88.37 -36.89 -37.24
N PHE A 827 89.27 -36.80 -36.25
CA PHE A 827 89.05 -35.99 -35.04
C PHE A 827 88.89 -34.49 -35.34
N ARG A 828 89.62 -33.95 -36.33
CA ARG A 828 89.38 -32.57 -36.81
C ARG A 828 87.96 -32.39 -37.35
N LYS A 829 87.49 -33.29 -38.22
CA LYS A 829 86.13 -33.25 -38.76
C LYS A 829 85.06 -33.37 -37.66
N ILE A 830 85.27 -34.22 -36.65
CA ILE A 830 84.38 -34.34 -35.49
C ILE A 830 84.35 -33.04 -34.68
N ALA A 831 85.51 -32.43 -34.43
CA ALA A 831 85.61 -31.15 -33.71
C ALA A 831 84.94 -30.00 -34.46
N GLU A 832 85.03 -29.96 -35.79
CA GLU A 832 84.32 -29.00 -36.65
C GLU A 832 82.79 -29.17 -36.56
N ILE A 833 82.29 -30.41 -36.63
CA ILE A 833 80.85 -30.71 -36.46
C ILE A 833 80.37 -30.32 -35.05
N LEU A 834 81.11 -30.66 -34.00
CA LEU A 834 80.76 -30.27 -32.63
C LEU A 834 80.76 -28.75 -32.43
N LYS A 835 81.69 -28.03 -33.08
CA LYS A 835 81.75 -26.57 -33.05
C LYS A 835 80.57 -25.92 -33.80
N ALA A 836 80.15 -26.51 -34.93
CA ALA A 836 78.95 -26.08 -35.65
C ALA A 836 77.68 -26.32 -34.83
N ASN A 837 77.50 -27.53 -34.29
CA ASN A 837 76.37 -27.87 -33.44
C ASN A 837 76.30 -26.98 -32.19
N LYS A 838 77.45 -26.62 -31.60
CA LYS A 838 77.48 -25.66 -30.48
C LYS A 838 76.97 -24.28 -30.92
N ALA A 839 77.46 -23.74 -32.03
CA ALA A 839 77.01 -22.44 -32.52
C ALA A 839 75.50 -22.41 -32.86
N GLU A 840 74.95 -23.52 -33.38
CA GLU A 840 73.50 -23.68 -33.57
C GLU A 840 72.75 -23.66 -32.22
N LYS A 841 73.26 -24.34 -31.19
CA LYS A 841 72.62 -24.34 -29.87
C LYS A 841 72.75 -22.99 -29.15
N ASP A 842 73.90 -22.33 -29.24
CA ASP A 842 74.10 -20.99 -28.68
C ASP A 842 73.13 -19.96 -29.34
N THR A 843 72.93 -20.02 -30.66
CA THR A 843 71.95 -19.17 -31.36
C THR A 843 70.49 -19.56 -31.06
N GLN A 844 70.19 -20.84 -30.89
CA GLN A 844 68.86 -21.30 -30.44
C GLN A 844 68.52 -20.80 -29.02
N ILE A 845 69.48 -20.86 -28.10
CA ILE A 845 69.34 -20.32 -26.73
C ILE A 845 69.09 -18.81 -26.78
N GLN A 846 69.88 -18.07 -27.56
CA GLN A 846 69.74 -16.61 -27.65
C GLN A 846 68.41 -16.19 -28.30
N SER A 847 67.88 -16.96 -29.26
CA SER A 847 66.53 -16.75 -29.79
C SER A 847 65.44 -16.98 -28.73
N LEU A 848 65.58 -18.02 -27.90
CA LEU A 848 64.63 -18.31 -26.81
C LEU A 848 64.67 -17.23 -25.71
N MET A 849 65.85 -16.72 -25.36
CA MET A 849 66.00 -15.60 -24.42
C MET A 849 65.27 -14.34 -24.92
N ASN A 850 65.49 -13.95 -26.19
CA ASN A 850 64.79 -12.80 -26.79
C ASN A 850 63.26 -12.98 -26.75
N GLN A 851 62.76 -14.19 -27.06
CA GLN A 851 61.32 -14.49 -26.97
C GLN A 851 60.77 -14.43 -25.54
N MET A 852 61.58 -14.74 -24.52
CA MET A 852 61.17 -14.58 -23.11
C MET A 852 61.11 -13.10 -22.72
N ASP A 853 62.12 -12.31 -23.07
CA ASP A 853 62.16 -10.86 -22.85
C ASP A 853 60.98 -10.14 -23.51
N GLU A 854 60.62 -10.53 -24.74
CA GLU A 854 59.46 -9.99 -25.47
C GLU A 854 58.13 -10.35 -24.78
N ARG A 855 57.96 -11.62 -24.36
CA ARG A 855 56.77 -12.04 -23.60
C ARG A 855 56.65 -11.34 -22.24
N GLU A 856 57.77 -11.10 -21.55
CA GLU A 856 57.75 -10.39 -20.26
C GLU A 856 57.39 -8.91 -20.45
N LYS A 857 57.89 -8.26 -21.50
CA LYS A 857 57.49 -6.90 -21.89
C LYS A 857 56.01 -6.83 -22.25
N GLU A 858 55.51 -7.76 -23.07
CA GLU A 858 54.08 -7.87 -23.37
C GLU A 858 53.24 -8.05 -22.11
N PHE A 859 53.65 -8.94 -21.20
CA PHE A 859 52.92 -9.22 -19.98
C PHE A 859 52.86 -7.99 -19.05
N LYS A 860 53.98 -7.26 -18.92
CA LYS A 860 54.03 -5.98 -18.19
C LYS A 860 53.10 -4.93 -18.79
N VAL A 861 53.10 -4.77 -20.12
CA VAL A 861 52.20 -3.84 -20.82
C VAL A 861 50.72 -4.24 -20.64
N LYS A 862 50.39 -5.54 -20.74
CA LYS A 862 49.03 -6.06 -20.50
C LYS A 862 48.59 -5.78 -19.07
N LEU A 863 49.45 -6.04 -18.08
CA LEU A 863 49.19 -5.81 -16.66
C LEU A 863 48.97 -4.31 -16.32
N ASP A 864 49.77 -3.41 -16.89
CA ASP A 864 49.62 -1.96 -16.63
C ASP A 864 48.42 -1.36 -17.38
N ASN A 865 48.08 -1.87 -18.57
CA ASN A 865 46.81 -1.55 -19.25
C ASN A 865 45.60 -1.99 -18.41
N GLU A 866 45.63 -3.19 -17.83
CA GLU A 866 44.57 -3.71 -16.95
C GLU A 866 44.42 -2.88 -15.68
N LYS A 867 45.52 -2.57 -14.97
CA LYS A 867 45.52 -1.65 -13.82
C LYS A 867 44.92 -0.28 -14.17
N THR A 868 45.25 0.26 -15.35
CA THR A 868 44.77 1.56 -15.79
C THR A 868 43.26 1.50 -16.09
N SER A 869 42.79 0.47 -16.80
CA SER A 869 41.37 0.22 -17.06
C SER A 869 40.55 0.07 -15.76
N LEU A 870 41.08 -0.66 -14.77
CA LEU A 870 40.46 -0.80 -13.46
C LEU A 870 40.42 0.52 -12.68
N ARG A 871 41.50 1.31 -12.68
CA ARG A 871 41.52 2.65 -12.08
C ARG A 871 40.45 3.54 -12.71
N ASP A 872 40.38 3.59 -14.03
CA ASP A 872 39.37 4.33 -14.80
C ASP A 872 37.95 3.91 -14.40
N GLN A 873 37.69 2.60 -14.28
CA GLN A 873 36.38 2.08 -13.90
C GLN A 873 35.99 2.49 -12.47
N PHE A 874 36.92 2.39 -11.52
CA PHE A 874 36.70 2.86 -10.14
C PHE A 874 36.49 4.37 -10.07
N GLU A 875 37.27 5.17 -10.80
CA GLU A 875 37.16 6.64 -10.78
C GLU A 875 35.84 7.13 -11.41
N ARG A 876 35.37 6.48 -12.48
CA ARG A 876 34.03 6.69 -13.05
C ARG A 876 32.93 6.33 -12.04
N SER A 877 33.04 5.19 -11.35
CA SER A 877 32.07 4.76 -10.33
C SER A 877 32.02 5.73 -9.14
N VAL A 878 33.17 6.12 -8.59
CA VAL A 878 33.29 7.13 -7.53
C VAL A 878 32.71 8.48 -7.96
N SER A 879 32.89 8.87 -9.22
CA SER A 879 32.33 10.11 -9.77
C SER A 879 30.80 10.06 -9.88
N GLN A 880 30.23 8.92 -10.31
CA GLN A 880 28.77 8.71 -10.34
C GLN A 880 28.17 8.70 -8.93
N ILE A 881 28.84 8.07 -7.96
CA ILE A 881 28.41 8.06 -6.55
C ILE A 881 28.46 9.48 -5.96
N LYS A 882 29.53 10.26 -6.24
CA LYS A 882 29.61 11.67 -5.85
C LYS A 882 28.47 12.50 -6.45
N ALA A 883 28.15 12.32 -7.74
CA ALA A 883 27.06 13.03 -8.40
C ALA A 883 25.69 12.68 -7.78
N LYS A 884 25.38 11.40 -7.57
CA LYS A 884 24.14 10.98 -6.87
C LYS A 884 24.07 11.54 -5.45
N ASN A 885 25.19 11.57 -4.72
CA ASN A 885 25.25 12.15 -3.38
C ASN A 885 25.15 13.69 -3.36
N VAL A 886 25.26 14.39 -4.49
CA VAL A 886 24.88 15.81 -4.60
C VAL A 886 23.38 15.91 -4.86
N GLN A 887 22.88 15.21 -5.89
CA GLN A 887 21.45 15.17 -6.23
C GLN A 887 20.53 14.79 -5.05
N LEU A 888 20.94 13.82 -4.22
CA LEU A 888 20.20 13.43 -3.02
C LEU A 888 20.22 14.51 -1.92
N ARG A 889 21.29 15.30 -1.79
CA ARG A 889 21.33 16.45 -0.85
C ARG A 889 20.47 17.60 -1.35
N ASP A 890 20.50 17.89 -2.64
CA ASP A 890 19.66 18.92 -3.26
C ASP A 890 18.17 18.53 -3.13
N LEU A 891 17.83 17.26 -3.36
CA LEU A 891 16.48 16.73 -3.17
C LEU A 891 16.02 16.82 -1.70
N VAL A 892 16.88 16.45 -0.74
CA VAL A 892 16.57 16.58 0.70
C VAL A 892 16.40 18.05 1.10
N SER A 893 17.21 18.96 0.55
CA SER A 893 17.08 20.42 0.75
C SER A 893 15.72 20.92 0.24
N ASN A 894 15.38 20.57 -1.01
CA ASN A 894 14.11 20.96 -1.64
C ASN A 894 12.88 20.40 -0.92
N ILE A 895 12.93 19.13 -0.48
CA ILE A 895 11.86 18.51 0.33
C ILE A 895 11.74 19.20 1.70
N SER A 896 12.85 19.58 2.34
CA SER A 896 12.84 20.27 3.63
C SER A 896 12.25 21.68 3.51
N GLY A 897 12.57 22.41 2.43
CA GLY A 897 11.95 23.70 2.11
C GLY A 897 10.44 23.57 1.86
N ALA A 898 10.03 22.66 0.96
CA ALA A 898 8.62 22.42 0.65
C ALA A 898 7.80 21.95 1.87
N LEU A 899 8.42 21.21 2.80
CA LEU A 899 7.81 20.82 4.07
C LEU A 899 7.61 22.03 4.99
N ASN A 900 8.62 22.90 5.13
CA ASN A 900 8.52 24.12 5.93
C ASN A 900 7.44 25.08 5.39
N ASP A 901 7.43 25.28 4.07
CA ASP A 901 6.40 26.03 3.33
C ASP A 901 4.97 25.45 3.52
N SER A 902 4.85 24.15 3.73
CA SER A 902 3.58 23.47 4.00
C SER A 902 3.16 23.62 5.46
N GLU A 903 4.10 23.49 6.40
CA GLU A 903 3.87 23.76 7.82
C GLU A 903 3.47 25.22 8.07
N GLU A 904 4.10 26.18 7.41
CA GLU A 904 3.77 27.61 7.57
C GLU A 904 2.36 27.91 7.04
N ARG A 905 2.00 27.39 5.84
CA ARG A 905 0.61 27.45 5.35
C ARG A 905 -0.38 26.80 6.32
N ASN A 906 -0.06 25.64 6.89
CA ASN A 906 -0.93 24.97 7.87
C ASN A 906 -1.09 25.80 9.15
N LYS A 907 -0.02 26.44 9.65
CA LYS A 907 -0.08 27.39 10.78
C LYS A 907 -0.98 28.59 10.45
N SER A 908 -0.87 29.17 9.25
CA SER A 908 -1.76 30.25 8.80
C SER A 908 -3.23 29.82 8.66
N LEU A 909 -3.49 28.64 8.09
CA LEU A 909 -4.85 28.11 7.93
C LEU A 909 -5.49 27.75 9.29
N LEU A 910 -4.72 27.23 10.24
CA LEU A 910 -5.19 27.00 11.61
C LEU A 910 -5.54 28.32 12.31
N ALA A 911 -4.71 29.35 12.20
CA ALA A 911 -5.00 30.67 12.75
C ALA A 911 -6.28 31.29 12.14
N LEU A 912 -6.45 31.19 10.81
CA LEU A 912 -7.66 31.65 10.13
C LEU A 912 -8.91 30.87 10.55
N ASN A 913 -8.80 29.55 10.73
CA ASN A 913 -9.91 28.71 11.18
C ASN A 913 -10.32 29.05 12.62
N VAL A 914 -9.36 29.31 13.51
CA VAL A 914 -9.64 29.81 14.87
C VAL A 914 -10.34 31.18 14.81
N GLN A 915 -9.90 32.10 13.96
CA GLN A 915 -10.56 33.41 13.78
C GLN A 915 -12.01 33.23 13.27
N LEU A 916 -12.23 32.44 12.22
CA LEU A 916 -13.57 32.17 11.67
C LEU A 916 -14.48 31.48 12.68
N SER A 917 -13.95 30.63 13.57
CA SER A 917 -14.70 30.02 14.66
C SER A 917 -15.15 31.06 15.70
N ILE A 918 -14.28 32.01 16.07
CA ILE A 918 -14.59 33.13 16.96
C ILE A 918 -15.64 34.05 16.32
N GLU A 919 -15.49 34.40 15.05
CA GLU A 919 -16.47 35.21 14.30
C GLU A 919 -17.83 34.51 14.21
N LYS A 920 -17.85 33.20 13.92
CA LYS A 920 -19.08 32.38 13.94
C LYS A 920 -19.76 32.39 15.30
N GLN A 921 -19.02 32.22 16.39
CA GLN A 921 -19.57 32.27 17.76
C GLN A 921 -20.12 33.66 18.11
N HIS A 922 -19.43 34.72 17.68
CA HIS A 922 -19.87 36.10 17.88
C HIS A 922 -21.14 36.45 17.07
N ILE A 923 -21.26 35.94 15.85
CA ILE A 923 -22.47 36.10 15.01
C ILE A 923 -23.64 35.29 15.61
N ALA A 924 -23.39 34.08 16.11
CA ALA A 924 -24.42 33.26 16.77
C ALA A 924 -25.00 33.97 18.00
N ALA A 925 -24.15 34.49 18.90
CA ALA A 925 -24.60 35.24 20.07
C ALA A 925 -25.41 36.51 19.68
N LYS A 926 -25.00 37.21 18.62
CA LYS A 926 -25.77 38.35 18.08
C LYS A 926 -27.14 37.95 17.54
N MET A 927 -27.24 36.82 16.83
CA MET A 927 -28.50 36.29 16.32
C MET A 927 -29.45 35.91 17.47
N GLU A 928 -28.91 35.32 18.54
CA GLU A 928 -29.66 34.99 19.76
C GLU A 928 -30.20 36.24 20.45
N THR A 929 -29.37 37.26 20.71
CA THR A 929 -29.81 38.54 21.28
C THR A 929 -30.89 39.24 20.43
N ILE A 930 -30.75 39.23 19.10
CA ILE A 930 -31.75 39.82 18.19
C ILE A 930 -33.06 39.01 18.22
N SER A 931 -33.00 37.68 18.33
CA SER A 931 -34.17 36.82 18.48
C SER A 931 -34.92 37.09 19.80
N GLU A 932 -34.20 37.23 20.91
CA GLU A 932 -34.78 37.64 22.20
C GLU A 932 -35.44 39.01 22.13
N GLU A 933 -34.79 40.01 21.51
CA GLU A 933 -35.36 41.34 21.35
C GLU A 933 -36.60 41.35 20.44
N GLN A 934 -36.62 40.57 19.34
CA GLN A 934 -37.80 40.39 18.51
C GLN A 934 -38.94 39.71 19.28
N SER A 935 -38.64 38.67 20.08
CA SER A 935 -39.61 38.00 20.94
C SER A 935 -40.22 38.95 21.97
N ARG A 936 -39.39 39.73 22.68
CA ARG A 936 -39.82 40.78 23.61
C ARG A 936 -40.69 41.84 22.91
N THR A 937 -40.29 42.28 21.73
CA THR A 937 -41.02 43.28 20.94
C THR A 937 -42.38 42.75 20.48
N LYS A 938 -42.45 41.48 20.07
CA LYS A 938 -43.70 40.79 19.74
C LYS A 938 -44.65 40.73 20.94
N GLN A 939 -44.16 40.28 22.11
CA GLN A 939 -44.97 40.22 23.34
C GLN A 939 -45.49 41.60 23.75
N LEU A 940 -44.66 42.65 23.67
CA LEU A 940 -45.04 44.03 23.98
C LEU A 940 -46.12 44.55 23.00
N ASN A 941 -45.98 44.26 21.70
CA ASN A 941 -46.98 44.59 20.70
C ASN A 941 -48.30 43.82 20.90
N GLU A 942 -48.26 42.52 21.23
CA GLU A 942 -49.45 41.74 21.57
C GLU A 942 -50.17 42.29 22.81
N ALA A 943 -49.42 42.66 23.86
CA ALA A 943 -49.99 43.30 25.04
C ALA A 943 -50.63 44.66 24.73
N ARG A 944 -49.99 45.46 23.85
CA ARG A 944 -50.52 46.74 23.37
C ARG A 944 -51.81 46.58 22.55
N ILE A 945 -51.86 45.57 21.67
CA ILE A 945 -53.07 45.23 20.89
C ILE A 945 -54.20 44.82 21.84
N LYS A 946 -53.97 43.87 22.75
CA LYS A 946 -54.98 43.42 23.73
C LYS A 946 -55.50 44.57 24.61
N THR A 947 -54.63 45.51 24.99
CA THR A 947 -55.01 46.72 25.73
C THR A 947 -55.92 47.64 24.89
N LEU A 948 -55.63 47.79 23.60
CA LEU A 948 -56.43 48.61 22.68
C LEU A 948 -57.77 47.94 22.33
N GLU A 949 -57.79 46.62 22.15
CA GLU A 949 -59.01 45.81 22.00
C GLU A 949 -59.92 45.93 23.23
N LEU A 950 -59.37 45.83 24.44
CA LEU A 950 -60.11 46.02 25.69
C LEU A 950 -60.67 47.44 25.81
N ALA A 951 -59.89 48.46 25.44
CA ALA A 951 -60.34 49.85 25.43
C ALA A 951 -61.50 50.09 24.44
N MET A 952 -61.38 49.60 23.19
CA MET A 952 -62.46 49.67 22.20
C MET A 952 -63.71 48.89 22.63
N SER A 953 -63.53 47.73 23.26
CA SER A 953 -64.65 46.93 23.78
C SER A 953 -65.37 47.65 24.91
N THR A 954 -64.63 48.28 25.82
CA THR A 954 -65.18 49.08 26.92
C THR A 954 -65.91 50.31 26.40
N GLN A 955 -65.33 51.02 25.42
CA GLN A 955 -66.00 52.16 24.76
C GLN A 955 -67.32 51.75 24.11
N ARG A 956 -67.33 50.67 23.31
CA ARG A 956 -68.56 50.16 22.67
C ARG A 956 -69.61 49.72 23.68
N GLN A 957 -69.20 49.17 24.82
CA GLN A 957 -70.12 48.82 25.90
C GLN A 957 -70.77 50.07 26.51
N MET A 958 -69.99 51.14 26.75
CA MET A 958 -70.50 52.44 27.20
C MET A 958 -71.46 53.07 26.18
N GLU A 959 -71.12 53.05 24.89
CA GLU A 959 -71.98 53.54 23.80
C GLU A 959 -73.32 52.77 23.75
N LEU A 960 -73.29 51.44 23.90
CA LEU A 960 -74.49 50.59 23.96
C LEU A 960 -75.34 50.85 25.21
N GLU A 961 -74.72 51.18 26.35
CA GLU A 961 -75.43 51.54 27.58
C GLU A 961 -76.04 52.95 27.50
N GLU A 962 -75.36 53.90 26.84
CA GLU A 962 -75.89 55.24 26.56
C GLU A 962 -77.11 55.19 25.63
N GLU A 963 -77.04 54.41 24.53
CA GLU A 963 -78.19 54.24 23.63
C GLU A 963 -79.35 53.48 24.27
N ARG A 964 -79.09 52.49 25.15
CA ARG A 964 -80.15 51.87 25.97
C ARG A 964 -80.83 52.88 26.88
N SER A 965 -80.05 53.73 27.56
CA SER A 965 -80.56 54.81 28.42
C SER A 965 -81.43 55.80 27.63
N LYS A 966 -80.99 56.23 26.44
CA LYS A 966 -81.77 57.08 25.52
C LYS A 966 -83.07 56.41 25.10
N LEU A 967 -83.04 55.12 24.74
CA LEU A 967 -84.23 54.38 24.32
C LEU A 967 -85.25 54.22 25.45
N ASP A 968 -84.81 53.94 26.68
CA ASP A 968 -85.71 53.80 27.83
C ASP A 968 -86.29 55.15 28.29
N GLU A 969 -85.54 56.25 28.18
CA GLU A 969 -86.08 57.60 28.37
C GLU A 969 -87.06 58.00 27.26
N GLN A 970 -86.81 57.65 25.99
CA GLN A 970 -87.78 57.84 24.90
C GLN A 970 -89.07 57.02 25.12
N LYS A 971 -88.98 55.75 25.53
CA LYS A 971 -90.16 54.95 25.94
C LYS A 971 -90.93 55.67 27.05
N ARG A 972 -90.23 56.15 28.08
CA ARG A 972 -90.83 56.87 29.21
C ARG A 972 -91.55 58.14 28.76
N GLN A 973 -90.98 58.91 27.83
CA GLN A 973 -91.62 60.10 27.25
C GLN A 973 -92.90 59.73 26.48
N ILE A 974 -92.88 58.65 25.70
CA ILE A 974 -94.09 58.10 25.03
C ILE A 974 -95.15 57.69 26.07
N TYR A 975 -94.75 56.99 27.14
CA TYR A 975 -95.66 56.58 28.20
C TYR A 975 -96.29 57.79 28.91
N VAL A 976 -95.49 58.84 29.20
CA VAL A 976 -95.97 60.10 29.80
C VAL A 976 -96.95 60.81 28.88
N PHE A 977 -96.64 60.92 27.58
CA PHE A 977 -97.52 61.56 26.61
C PHE A 977 -98.88 60.88 26.55
N VAL A 978 -98.92 59.55 26.42
CA VAL A 978 -100.18 58.78 26.38
C VAL A 978 -100.95 58.88 27.71
N ALA A 979 -100.27 58.81 28.85
CA ALA A 979 -100.91 58.98 30.16
C ALA A 979 -101.48 60.40 30.38
N GLN A 980 -100.91 61.43 29.73
CA GLN A 980 -101.48 62.78 29.71
C GLN A 980 -102.72 62.87 28.81
N GLN A 981 -102.69 62.28 27.61
CA GLN A 981 -103.85 62.28 26.70
C GLN A 981 -105.04 61.48 27.29
N PHE A 982 -104.78 60.30 27.87
CA PHE A 982 -105.79 59.43 28.47
C PHE A 982 -105.92 59.61 29.99
N ARG A 983 -105.73 60.84 30.49
CA ARG A 983 -105.71 61.16 31.94
C ARG A 983 -106.96 60.72 32.71
N GLN A 984 -108.10 60.55 32.05
CA GLN A 984 -109.35 60.04 32.67
C GLN A 984 -109.29 58.52 32.96
N LEU A 985 -108.46 57.77 32.22
CA LEU A 985 -108.30 56.31 32.32
C LEU A 985 -106.97 55.91 32.98
N PHE A 986 -106.09 56.87 33.25
CA PHE A 986 -104.83 56.67 33.96
C PHE A 986 -104.98 56.92 35.47
N GLN A 987 -104.61 55.93 36.29
CA GLN A 987 -104.62 56.07 37.74
C GLN A 987 -103.27 56.61 38.23
N ALA A 988 -103.26 57.80 38.82
CA ALA A 988 -102.05 58.46 39.33
C ALA A 988 -101.33 57.75 40.52
N ARG A 989 -101.78 56.54 40.90
CA ARG A 989 -101.10 55.64 41.85
C ARG A 989 -100.34 54.50 41.19
N GLU A 990 -100.51 54.29 39.89
CA GLU A 990 -99.81 53.26 39.13
C GLU A 990 -98.43 53.77 38.67
N LEU A 991 -97.43 52.89 38.74
CA LEU A 991 -96.09 53.20 38.23
C LEU A 991 -96.11 53.19 36.70
N LEU A 992 -95.55 54.23 36.10
CA LEU A 992 -95.51 54.41 34.65
C LEU A 992 -94.34 53.64 34.01
N ASN A 993 -94.30 52.33 34.26
CA ASN A 993 -93.42 51.38 33.61
C ASN A 993 -94.14 50.71 32.41
N GLU A 994 -93.46 49.78 31.73
CA GLU A 994 -94.01 49.12 30.53
C GLU A 994 -95.33 48.36 30.81
N ASP A 995 -95.47 47.73 31.97
CA ASP A 995 -96.68 46.97 32.31
C ASP A 995 -97.83 47.87 32.78
N GLY A 996 -97.54 48.98 33.46
CA GLY A 996 -98.50 50.06 33.73
C GLY A 996 -98.97 50.72 32.43
N PHE A 997 -98.08 50.90 31.46
CA PHE A 997 -98.43 51.40 30.12
C PHE A 997 -99.31 50.40 29.35
N LYS A 998 -98.97 49.11 29.31
CA LYS A 998 -99.83 48.06 28.74
C LYS A 998 -101.22 48.04 29.40
N SER A 999 -101.27 48.19 30.73
CA SER A 999 -102.52 48.24 31.50
C SER A 999 -103.36 49.47 31.17
N LEU A 1000 -102.74 50.64 30.98
CA LEU A 1000 -103.41 51.84 30.49
C LEU A 1000 -103.98 51.62 29.07
N ILE A 1001 -103.17 51.09 28.15
CA ILE A 1001 -103.61 50.81 26.77
C ILE A 1001 -104.78 49.81 26.75
N SER A 1002 -104.77 48.78 27.61
CA SER A 1002 -105.91 47.87 27.77
C SER A 1002 -107.17 48.64 28.18
N ARG A 1003 -107.11 49.47 29.23
CA ARG A 1003 -108.27 50.27 29.67
C ARG A 1003 -108.78 51.24 28.61
N CYS A 1004 -107.89 51.84 27.81
CA CYS A 1004 -108.27 52.68 26.67
C CYS A 1004 -109.00 51.86 25.59
N SER A 1005 -108.54 50.63 25.31
CA SER A 1005 -109.22 49.69 24.41
C SER A 1005 -110.58 49.25 24.98
N ASP A 1006 -110.66 48.92 26.26
CA ASP A 1006 -111.88 48.45 26.93
C ASP A 1006 -112.96 49.55 26.95
N GLU A 1007 -112.60 50.80 27.24
CA GLU A 1007 -113.53 51.94 27.22
C GLU A 1007 -113.93 52.32 25.79
N LEU A 1008 -113.01 52.28 24.81
CA LEU A 1008 -113.36 52.46 23.40
C LEU A 1008 -114.35 51.37 22.94
N ASN A 1009 -114.13 50.12 23.33
CA ASN A 1009 -115.07 49.02 23.08
C ASN A 1009 -116.40 49.20 23.83
N ARG A 1010 -116.43 49.86 24.99
CA ARG A 1010 -117.67 50.22 25.70
C ARG A 1010 -118.43 51.31 24.96
N LEU A 1011 -117.75 52.36 24.51
CA LEU A 1011 -118.33 53.44 23.71
C LEU A 1011 -118.89 52.93 22.39
N LEU A 1012 -118.15 52.09 21.65
CA LEU A 1012 -118.63 51.45 20.41
C LEU A 1012 -119.87 50.56 20.63
N LYS A 1013 -119.99 49.88 21.79
CA LYS A 1013 -121.20 49.12 22.16
C LYS A 1013 -122.39 50.04 22.49
N ILE A 1014 -122.15 51.17 23.15
CA ILE A 1014 -123.17 52.19 23.43
C ILE A 1014 -123.63 52.82 22.11
N GLU A 1015 -122.70 53.21 21.24
CA GLU A 1015 -122.97 53.76 19.91
C GLU A 1015 -123.80 52.78 19.07
N ALA A 1016 -123.39 51.51 18.96
CA ALA A 1016 -124.15 50.49 18.24
C ALA A 1016 -125.55 50.23 18.84
N SER A 1017 -125.73 50.47 20.14
CA SER A 1017 -127.03 50.39 20.81
C SER A 1017 -127.91 51.62 20.50
N LEU A 1018 -127.33 52.83 20.53
CA LEU A 1018 -128.01 54.08 20.13
C LEU A 1018 -128.44 54.03 18.67
N ARG A 1019 -127.56 53.57 17.76
CA ARG A 1019 -127.91 53.32 16.34
C ARG A 1019 -129.11 52.40 16.22
N ARG A 1020 -129.12 51.27 16.96
CA ARG A 1020 -130.25 50.32 16.96
C ARG A 1020 -131.55 50.92 17.49
N ILE A 1021 -131.48 51.74 18.54
CA ILE A 1021 -132.65 52.44 19.13
C ILE A 1021 -133.22 53.48 18.15
N LEU A 1022 -132.35 54.17 17.41
CA LEU A 1022 -132.72 55.21 16.43
C LEU A 1022 -133.04 54.64 15.03
N GLY A 1023 -132.91 53.33 14.82
CA GLY A 1023 -133.12 52.67 13.53
C GLY A 1023 -132.02 52.91 12.47
N LEU A 1024 -130.84 53.38 12.90
CA LEU A 1024 -129.78 53.88 12.02
C LEU A 1024 -128.85 52.79 11.46
N ASN A 1025 -128.48 53.00 10.21
CA ASN A 1025 -127.41 52.30 9.51
C ASN A 1025 -126.02 52.73 10.01
N LYS A 1026 -124.99 51.97 9.62
CA LYS A 1026 -123.60 52.19 10.06
C LYS A 1026 -122.97 53.51 9.59
N GLY A 1027 -123.49 54.12 8.52
CA GLY A 1027 -122.93 55.35 7.92
C GLY A 1027 -123.68 56.64 8.27
N GLU A 1028 -124.82 56.56 8.95
CA GLU A 1028 -125.64 57.74 9.27
C GLU A 1028 -125.17 58.40 10.57
N SER A 1029 -125.23 59.72 10.66
CA SER A 1029 -124.83 60.43 11.89
C SER A 1029 -125.90 60.29 12.97
N ILE A 1030 -125.48 59.84 14.16
CA ILE A 1030 -126.35 59.79 15.35
C ILE A 1030 -126.72 61.22 15.76
N GLU A 1031 -125.77 62.15 15.66
CA GLU A 1031 -125.91 63.54 16.09
C GLU A 1031 -126.90 64.28 15.17
N ASP A 1032 -126.83 64.08 13.86
CA ASP A 1032 -127.81 64.64 12.91
C ASP A 1032 -129.19 64.03 13.11
N THR A 1033 -129.26 62.72 13.41
CA THR A 1033 -130.54 62.04 13.63
C THR A 1033 -131.22 62.49 14.92
N VAL A 1034 -130.48 62.61 16.02
CA VAL A 1034 -130.99 63.13 17.30
C VAL A 1034 -131.36 64.60 17.14
N SER A 1035 -130.59 65.39 16.38
CA SER A 1035 -130.93 66.77 16.05
C SER A 1035 -132.24 66.87 15.24
N ASN A 1036 -132.41 66.04 14.21
CA ASN A 1036 -133.64 65.97 13.42
C ASN A 1036 -134.84 65.48 14.27
N LEU A 1037 -134.62 64.56 15.22
CA LEU A 1037 -135.65 64.11 16.17
C LEU A 1037 -136.06 65.23 17.14
N LEU A 1038 -135.11 66.01 17.65
CA LEU A 1038 -135.36 67.17 18.50
C LEU A 1038 -136.07 68.31 17.74
N VAL A 1039 -135.67 68.57 16.48
CA VAL A 1039 -136.35 69.53 15.59
C VAL A 1039 -137.77 69.06 15.26
N SER A 1040 -137.98 67.76 15.04
CA SER A 1040 -139.32 67.15 14.87
C SER A 1040 -140.20 67.34 16.12
N MET A 1041 -139.66 67.09 17.31
CA MET A 1041 -140.35 67.33 18.59
C MET A 1041 -140.72 68.82 18.77
N TYR A 1042 -139.80 69.74 18.49
CA TYR A 1042 -140.07 71.18 18.51
C TYR A 1042 -141.06 71.64 17.43
N SER A 1043 -141.12 70.96 16.29
CA SER A 1043 -142.06 71.26 15.19
C SER A 1043 -143.49 70.83 15.53
N ASN A 1044 -143.66 69.69 16.21
CA ASN A 1044 -144.98 69.22 16.66
C ASN A 1044 -145.56 70.10 17.79
N ASN A 1045 -144.71 70.73 18.62
CA ASN A 1045 -145.13 71.72 19.63
C ASN A 1045 -145.58 73.09 19.04
N LYS A 1046 -145.78 73.22 17.72
CA LYS A 1046 -146.38 74.40 17.07
C LYS A 1046 -147.78 74.15 16.48
N LYS A 1047 -148.48 73.12 16.96
CA LYS A 1047 -149.87 72.79 16.58
C LYS A 1047 -150.85 72.65 17.78
N TYR A 1048 -150.48 73.24 18.91
CA TYR A 1048 -151.34 73.53 20.06
C TYR A 1048 -151.11 74.98 20.49
#